data_AF-A0A517NP69-F1
#
_entry.id   AF-A0A517NP69-F1
#
_cell.length_a   1.000
_cell.length_b   1.000
_cell.length_c   1.000
_cell.angle_alpha   90.00
_cell.angle_beta   90.00
_cell.angle_gamma   90.00
#
_symmetry.space_group_name_H-M   'P 1'
#
loop_
_entity.id
_entity.type
_entity.pdbx_description
1 polymer ?
#
loop_
_entity_poly.entity_id
_entity_poly.type
_entity_poly.pdbx_seq_one_letter_code
_entity_poly.pdbx_strand_id
1 'polypeptide(L)'
;MSQSARDSIYEAIASIRLVDPHTHINPHNPGSQTLADILGYHYYTELVHSAGMPKSRIEEDGISPRELVGRLVEGLPNIENTANYQWLINICKTFFDFEEDRITASNWESLFDTAEERMSSAQWPEMVLDKSNVEAVFLTNDFDDDLEGFDTNTYIPCLRTDDLVFHLGKSQTRERLAACSGIELDGSLQSLRESLRQRFEHFVPRGARACAISIPPDFQPGQVADGRAETALDAILTKGVDADASHHVALSRRVFWTLAELCDEFGVPFDLMIGVNRGVYPGGVYQGQDLYDSRVSLTQYRELFNAFPDVKFPVSVLASVTNQELVSHAWIFPNVITNGHWWYSNTPSFIKRDTAARLEAVPRNKQIGYYSDAYKLEFVWPKFDMYRNILADVLADYFVGDCGWSEEQAIELGYQVLRGNVDAIFPSRSGDAESDDAASMSAAEGDSLGVAGLTGAGAAIAASAMGMLGVGDAAEVSGVHEIVDDASELYDTVVDIQEIAPEAVEEFDVADEELDLDPNPSEDEIQAADVDDVELSDLSENTVDAGVIESEAEPDALDVGDLLGDKDVTAETDELDPDVAVDFDEDADGNSELSPEIQLLRGESGFAPDEASLQLVKDPVTGELTFAEPSADEDLQGDDASAELDLTDDETDSNDDSFGAGLEVNVELDEPADAGEESASDIDLLDFDGDTNS
;
A
#
# COMPACT_ATOMS: atom_id res chain seq x y z
N MET A 1 33.48 -7.31 -8.51
CA MET A 1 32.71 -8.46 -9.05
C MET A 1 31.20 -8.25 -8.90
N SER A 2 30.72 -7.49 -7.90
CA SER A 2 29.27 -7.22 -7.69
C SER A 2 28.58 -6.56 -8.88
N GLN A 3 29.22 -5.60 -9.57
CA GLN A 3 28.56 -4.88 -10.67
C GLN A 3 28.18 -5.79 -11.85
N SER A 4 29.00 -6.82 -12.14
CA SER A 4 28.67 -7.80 -13.19
C SER A 4 27.52 -8.72 -12.80
N ALA A 5 27.43 -9.13 -11.53
CA ALA A 5 26.36 -9.98 -11.03
C ALA A 5 25.04 -9.20 -10.95
N ARG A 6 25.09 -7.96 -10.47
CA ARG A 6 23.95 -7.04 -10.42
C ARG A 6 23.34 -6.83 -11.81
N ASP A 7 24.17 -6.55 -12.82
CA ASP A 7 23.69 -6.31 -14.18
C ASP A 7 23.05 -7.58 -14.79
N SER A 8 23.67 -8.75 -14.61
CA SER A 8 23.13 -10.05 -15.01
C SER A 8 21.78 -10.36 -14.35
N ILE A 9 21.69 -10.15 -13.02
CA ILE A 9 20.44 -10.32 -12.26
C ILE A 9 19.37 -9.36 -12.77
N TYR A 10 19.71 -8.09 -12.95
CA TYR A 10 18.79 -7.07 -13.46
C TYR A 10 18.25 -7.44 -14.85
N GLU A 11 19.13 -7.79 -15.79
CA GLU A 11 18.75 -8.20 -17.15
C GLU A 11 17.79 -9.40 -17.11
N ALA A 12 18.08 -10.39 -16.27
CA ALA A 12 17.24 -11.57 -16.12
C ALA A 12 15.87 -11.21 -15.54
N ILE A 13 15.79 -10.43 -14.45
CA ILE A 13 14.50 -10.09 -13.85
C ILE A 13 13.69 -9.07 -14.66
N ALA A 14 14.34 -8.22 -15.45
CA ALA A 14 13.67 -7.31 -16.39
C ALA A 14 13.02 -8.06 -17.56
N SER A 15 13.52 -9.24 -17.91
CA SER A 15 12.93 -10.10 -18.94
C SER A 15 11.65 -10.81 -18.49
N ILE A 16 11.33 -10.79 -17.20
CA ILE A 16 10.15 -11.44 -16.64
C ILE A 16 8.90 -10.69 -17.08
N ARG A 17 7.99 -11.38 -17.78
CA ARG A 17 6.66 -10.84 -18.05
C ARG A 17 5.84 -10.83 -16.76
N LEU A 18 5.39 -9.65 -16.35
CA LEU A 18 4.76 -9.43 -15.06
C LEU A 18 3.24 -9.56 -15.10
N VAL A 19 2.65 -9.85 -13.95
CA VAL A 19 1.24 -9.58 -13.65
C VAL A 19 1.26 -8.57 -12.51
N ASP A 20 0.71 -7.38 -12.73
CA ASP A 20 0.65 -6.34 -11.70
C ASP A 20 -0.50 -6.64 -10.74
N PRO A 21 -0.24 -7.00 -9.46
CA PRO A 21 -1.29 -7.51 -8.58
C PRO A 21 -2.15 -6.40 -7.95
N HIS A 22 -1.87 -5.11 -8.20
CA HIS A 22 -2.72 -4.02 -7.71
C HIS A 22 -2.57 -2.72 -8.50
N THR A 23 -3.67 -2.26 -9.12
CA THR A 23 -3.78 -0.98 -9.83
C THR A 23 -5.14 -0.32 -9.63
N HIS A 24 -5.24 0.95 -10.07
CA HIS A 24 -6.48 1.73 -10.20
C HIS A 24 -6.79 2.06 -11.66
N ILE A 25 -6.34 1.22 -12.59
CA ILE A 25 -6.58 1.40 -14.03
C ILE A 25 -8.08 1.31 -14.32
N ASN A 26 -8.60 2.25 -15.11
CA ASN A 26 -9.92 2.10 -15.71
C ASN A 26 -9.80 1.24 -16.98
N PRO A 27 -10.40 0.04 -17.04
CA PRO A 27 -10.22 -0.88 -18.17
C PRO A 27 -10.81 -0.34 -19.49
N HIS A 28 -11.71 0.65 -19.43
CA HIS A 28 -12.28 1.31 -20.61
C HIS A 28 -11.46 2.50 -21.11
N ASN A 29 -10.53 2.99 -20.29
CA ASN A 29 -9.59 4.05 -20.67
C ASN A 29 -8.22 3.82 -20.00
N PRO A 30 -7.54 2.71 -20.32
CA PRO A 30 -6.40 2.23 -19.53
C PRO A 30 -5.10 2.98 -19.83
N GLY A 31 -4.91 3.38 -21.09
CA GLY A 31 -3.82 4.27 -21.52
C GLY A 31 -4.15 5.74 -21.30
N SER A 32 -3.13 6.57 -21.26
CA SER A 32 -3.25 8.03 -21.31
C SER A 32 -3.70 8.48 -22.73
N GLN A 33 -4.38 9.62 -22.82
CA GLN A 33 -4.82 10.24 -24.08
C GLN A 33 -3.98 11.46 -24.42
N THR A 34 -3.56 12.21 -23.39
CA THR A 34 -2.67 13.36 -23.54
C THR A 34 -1.62 13.36 -22.44
N LEU A 35 -0.58 14.18 -22.58
CA LEU A 35 0.44 14.33 -21.55
C LEU A 35 -0.13 14.87 -20.22
N ALA A 36 -1.34 15.45 -20.25
CA ALA A 36 -2.04 15.88 -19.05
C ALA A 36 -2.55 14.71 -18.19
N ASP A 37 -2.81 13.53 -18.75
CA ASP A 37 -3.18 12.35 -17.95
C ASP A 37 -1.97 11.83 -17.14
N ILE A 38 -0.76 12.16 -17.58
CA ILE A 38 0.49 11.83 -16.90
C ILE A 38 0.87 12.96 -15.94
N LEU A 39 1.09 14.18 -16.42
CA LEU A 39 1.50 15.31 -15.58
C LEU A 39 0.40 15.81 -14.64
N GLY A 40 -0.88 15.70 -15.03
CA GLY A 40 -2.02 16.08 -14.20
C GLY A 40 -2.35 15.06 -13.11
N TYR A 41 -1.65 13.92 -13.08
CA TYR A 41 -1.78 12.93 -12.04
C TYR A 41 -1.22 13.45 -10.70
N HIS A 42 -1.84 13.01 -9.59
CA HIS A 42 -1.63 13.64 -8.28
C HIS A 42 -0.17 13.64 -7.82
N TYR A 43 0.65 12.64 -8.20
CA TYR A 43 2.09 12.63 -7.90
C TYR A 43 2.84 13.89 -8.33
N TYR A 44 2.43 14.54 -9.41
CA TYR A 44 3.09 15.76 -9.87
C TYR A 44 2.35 17.00 -9.41
N THR A 45 1.01 17.00 -9.47
CA THR A 45 0.24 18.16 -9.04
C THR A 45 0.38 18.43 -7.55
N GLU A 46 0.46 17.39 -6.71
CA GLU A 46 0.66 17.53 -5.25
C GLU A 46 2.06 18.06 -4.93
N LEU A 47 3.11 17.59 -5.64
CA LEU A 47 4.48 18.05 -5.44
C LEU A 47 4.68 19.48 -5.96
N VAL A 48 4.15 19.81 -7.13
CA VAL A 48 4.19 21.18 -7.68
C VAL A 48 3.39 22.14 -6.80
N HIS A 49 2.25 21.70 -6.26
CA HIS A 49 1.49 22.46 -5.29
C HIS A 49 2.29 22.68 -4.00
N SER A 50 2.87 21.60 -3.44
CA SER A 50 3.72 21.65 -2.26
C SER A 50 4.94 22.55 -2.45
N ALA A 51 5.46 22.65 -3.67
CA ALA A 51 6.57 23.53 -4.03
C ALA A 51 6.17 25.01 -4.22
N GLY A 52 4.88 25.34 -4.03
CA GLY A 52 4.38 26.71 -3.97
C GLY A 52 3.43 27.13 -5.10
N MET A 53 3.10 26.24 -6.04
CA MET A 53 2.08 26.57 -7.05
C MET A 53 0.68 26.52 -6.43
N PRO A 54 -0.16 27.58 -6.54
CA PRO A 54 -1.50 27.54 -5.97
C PRO A 54 -2.39 26.47 -6.62
N LYS A 55 -3.19 25.76 -5.80
CA LYS A 55 -4.20 24.81 -6.28
C LYS A 55 -5.11 25.43 -7.35
N SER A 56 -5.55 26.67 -7.16
CA SER A 56 -6.41 27.40 -8.10
C SER A 56 -5.78 27.61 -9.48
N ARG A 57 -4.45 27.48 -9.60
CA ARG A 57 -3.74 27.55 -10.88
C ARG A 57 -3.71 26.18 -11.57
N ILE A 58 -3.62 25.11 -10.80
CA ILE A 58 -3.56 23.73 -11.31
C ILE A 58 -4.97 23.27 -11.70
N GLU A 59 -5.96 23.52 -10.85
CA GLU A 59 -7.34 23.04 -10.98
C GLU A 59 -8.32 24.15 -11.40
N GLU A 60 -7.86 25.09 -12.23
CA GLU A 60 -8.76 26.12 -12.75
C GLU A 60 -9.81 25.50 -13.69
N ASP A 61 -11.09 25.78 -13.43
CA ASP A 61 -12.18 25.25 -14.24
C ASP A 61 -12.06 25.70 -15.71
N GLY A 62 -12.18 24.75 -16.63
CA GLY A 62 -12.25 25.02 -18.07
C GLY A 62 -10.91 25.22 -18.78
N ILE A 63 -9.77 25.01 -18.11
CA ILE A 63 -8.46 24.99 -18.78
C ILE A 63 -8.31 23.74 -19.66
N SER A 64 -7.60 23.89 -20.78
CA SER A 64 -7.31 22.76 -21.67
C SER A 64 -6.22 21.83 -21.09
N PRO A 65 -6.17 20.55 -21.51
CA PRO A 65 -5.07 19.65 -21.13
C PRO A 65 -3.67 20.23 -21.41
N ARG A 66 -3.51 20.92 -22.54
CA ARG A 66 -2.25 21.57 -22.93
C ARG A 66 -1.90 22.74 -22.00
N GLU A 67 -2.89 23.54 -21.63
CA GLU A 67 -2.71 24.66 -20.70
C GLU A 67 -2.32 24.14 -19.30
N LEU A 68 -2.96 23.06 -18.82
CA LEU A 68 -2.59 22.40 -17.57
C LEU A 68 -1.12 21.96 -17.57
N VAL A 69 -0.68 21.27 -18.63
CA VAL A 69 0.72 20.84 -18.76
C VAL A 69 1.66 22.04 -18.77
N GLY A 70 1.36 23.08 -19.56
CA GLY A 70 2.19 24.29 -19.62
C GLY A 70 2.37 24.96 -18.25
N ARG A 71 1.29 25.02 -17.45
CA ARG A 71 1.35 25.53 -16.07
C ARG A 71 2.21 24.66 -15.17
N LEU A 72 2.03 23.34 -15.21
CA LEU A 72 2.80 22.40 -14.38
C LEU A 72 4.28 22.39 -14.72
N VAL A 73 4.65 22.58 -15.99
CA VAL A 73 6.05 22.69 -16.45
C VAL A 73 6.81 23.80 -15.74
N GLU A 74 6.14 24.90 -15.37
CA GLU A 74 6.79 25.98 -14.59
C GLU A 74 7.17 25.54 -13.17
N GLY A 75 6.47 24.57 -12.60
CA GLY A 75 6.73 24.02 -11.27
C GLY A 75 7.73 22.87 -11.24
N LEU A 76 7.98 22.21 -12.38
CA LEU A 76 8.86 21.05 -12.48
C LEU A 76 10.28 21.27 -11.94
N PRO A 77 10.95 22.42 -12.13
CA PRO A 77 12.30 22.64 -11.60
C PRO A 77 12.44 22.41 -10.09
N ASN A 78 11.36 22.58 -9.33
CA ASN A 78 11.37 22.39 -7.87
C ASN A 78 11.23 20.93 -7.43
N ILE A 79 10.96 20.01 -8.36
CA ILE A 79 10.71 18.60 -8.05
C ILE A 79 11.65 17.65 -8.80
N GLU A 80 12.64 18.17 -9.54
CA GLU A 80 13.55 17.35 -10.37
C GLU A 80 14.37 16.33 -9.56
N ASN A 81 14.56 16.59 -8.27
CA ASN A 81 15.27 15.70 -7.35
C ASN A 81 14.42 14.50 -6.87
N THR A 82 13.12 14.45 -7.19
CA THR A 82 12.19 13.45 -6.64
C THR A 82 12.16 12.18 -7.48
N ALA A 83 11.85 11.04 -6.83
CA ALA A 83 11.64 9.77 -7.53
C ALA A 83 10.49 9.87 -8.55
N ASN A 84 9.44 10.63 -8.22
CA ASN A 84 8.31 10.89 -9.10
C ASN A 84 8.76 11.55 -10.40
N TYR A 85 9.59 12.60 -10.35
CA TYR A 85 10.12 13.23 -11.56
C TYR A 85 10.97 12.26 -12.40
N GLN A 86 11.74 11.38 -11.76
CA GLN A 86 12.46 10.34 -12.49
C GLN A 86 11.50 9.39 -13.23
N TRP A 87 10.36 9.03 -12.63
CA TRP A 87 9.32 8.26 -13.32
C TRP A 87 8.78 9.01 -14.54
N LEU A 88 8.54 10.32 -14.43
CA LEU A 88 8.08 11.15 -15.55
C LEU A 88 9.05 11.10 -16.73
N ILE A 89 10.33 11.38 -16.47
CA ILE A 89 11.36 11.38 -17.51
C ILE A 89 11.48 9.99 -18.14
N ASN A 90 11.42 8.94 -17.31
CA ASN A 90 11.43 7.55 -17.77
C ASN A 90 10.23 7.22 -18.66
N ILE A 91 9.03 7.70 -18.34
CA ILE A 91 7.84 7.58 -19.20
C ILE A 91 8.08 8.28 -20.53
N CYS A 92 8.55 9.53 -20.50
CA CYS A 92 8.77 10.31 -21.72
C CYS A 92 9.82 9.67 -22.64
N LYS A 93 10.93 9.18 -22.07
CA LYS A 93 11.98 8.44 -22.79
C LYS A 93 11.44 7.15 -23.38
N THR A 94 10.75 6.35 -22.57
CA THR A 94 10.29 5.03 -22.99
C THR A 94 9.15 5.12 -23.99
N PHE A 95 8.19 6.02 -23.83
CA PHE A 95 6.94 5.97 -24.60
C PHE A 95 6.83 7.05 -25.68
N PHE A 96 7.57 8.15 -25.56
CA PHE A 96 7.41 9.33 -26.42
C PHE A 96 8.69 9.77 -27.13
N ASP A 97 9.72 8.91 -27.19
CA ASP A 97 11.00 9.17 -27.87
C ASP A 97 11.67 10.49 -27.39
N PHE A 98 11.50 10.82 -26.11
CA PHE A 98 12.09 12.02 -25.51
C PHE A 98 13.57 11.77 -25.17
N GLU A 99 14.50 12.48 -25.79
CA GLU A 99 15.94 12.23 -25.61
C GLU A 99 16.60 13.10 -24.53
N GLU A 100 15.90 14.14 -24.07
CA GLU A 100 16.45 15.07 -23.07
C GLU A 100 16.27 14.53 -21.64
N ASP A 101 17.07 15.06 -20.72
CA ASP A 101 17.02 14.67 -19.31
C ASP A 101 16.04 15.52 -18.48
N ARG A 102 15.48 16.58 -19.06
CA ARG A 102 14.63 17.55 -18.36
C ARG A 102 13.52 18.09 -19.25
N ILE A 103 12.32 18.22 -18.69
CA ILE A 103 11.21 18.94 -19.32
C ILE A 103 11.31 20.42 -18.93
N THR A 104 11.28 21.30 -19.92
CA THR A 104 11.52 22.74 -19.78
C THR A 104 10.51 23.54 -20.60
N ALA A 105 10.43 24.85 -20.34
CA ALA A 105 9.59 25.78 -21.10
C ALA A 105 9.86 25.76 -22.62
N SER A 106 11.06 25.37 -23.05
CA SER A 106 11.43 25.33 -24.48
C SER A 106 11.15 24.01 -25.20
N ASN A 107 10.90 22.91 -24.47
CA ASN A 107 10.76 21.58 -25.09
C ASN A 107 9.40 20.90 -24.83
N TRP A 108 8.64 21.33 -23.81
CA TRP A 108 7.43 20.62 -23.38
C TRP A 108 6.31 20.61 -24.44
N GLU A 109 6.18 21.65 -25.27
CA GLU A 109 5.15 21.69 -26.31
C GLU A 109 5.38 20.62 -27.38
N SER A 110 6.64 20.44 -27.81
CA SER A 110 7.01 19.39 -28.77
C SER A 110 6.82 17.99 -28.17
N LEU A 111 7.10 17.83 -26.88
CA LEU A 111 6.83 16.59 -26.15
C LEU A 111 5.33 16.33 -26.07
N PHE A 112 4.51 17.35 -25.77
CA PHE A 112 3.06 17.22 -25.73
C PHE A 112 2.52 16.76 -27.10
N ASP A 113 2.95 17.40 -28.19
CA ASP A 113 2.51 17.05 -29.55
C ASP A 113 2.86 15.59 -29.90
N THR A 114 4.10 15.18 -29.59
CA THR A 114 4.56 13.81 -29.83
C THR A 114 3.78 12.80 -29.00
N ALA A 115 3.56 13.10 -27.72
CA ALA A 115 2.82 12.24 -26.80
C ALA A 115 1.36 12.08 -27.28
N GLU A 116 0.68 13.18 -27.62
CA GLU A 116 -0.69 13.18 -28.14
C GLU A 116 -0.81 12.37 -29.46
N GLU A 117 0.16 12.53 -30.38
CA GLU A 117 0.19 11.74 -31.61
C GLU A 117 0.29 10.23 -31.32
N ARG A 118 1.20 9.82 -30.42
CA ARG A 118 1.40 8.40 -30.06
C ARG A 118 0.17 7.81 -29.37
N MET A 119 -0.39 8.54 -28.40
CA MET A 119 -1.55 8.13 -27.61
C MET A 119 -2.85 8.07 -28.41
N SER A 120 -2.93 8.75 -29.56
CA SER A 120 -4.11 8.69 -30.44
C SER A 120 -4.33 7.32 -31.11
N SER A 121 -3.35 6.41 -31.04
CA SER A 121 -3.50 5.06 -31.58
C SER A 121 -4.50 4.24 -30.78
N ALA A 122 -5.43 3.57 -31.46
CA ALA A 122 -6.36 2.63 -30.82
C ALA A 122 -5.66 1.42 -30.17
N GLN A 123 -4.41 1.13 -30.58
CA GLN A 123 -3.57 0.05 -30.02
C GLN A 123 -2.65 0.55 -28.90
N TRP A 124 -2.83 1.80 -28.46
CA TRP A 124 -1.94 2.41 -27.48
C TRP A 124 -1.84 1.61 -26.17
N PRO A 125 -2.96 1.16 -25.54
CA PRO A 125 -2.90 0.34 -24.35
C PRO A 125 -2.09 -0.95 -24.52
N GLU A 126 -2.30 -1.69 -25.61
CA GLU A 126 -1.59 -2.93 -25.91
C GLU A 126 -0.09 -2.67 -26.11
N MET A 127 0.25 -1.60 -26.83
CA MET A 127 1.65 -1.19 -27.02
C MET A 127 2.33 -0.82 -25.69
N VAL A 128 1.61 -0.16 -24.77
CA VAL A 128 2.14 0.17 -23.45
C VAL A 128 2.34 -1.08 -22.62
N LEU A 129 1.39 -2.02 -22.60
CA LEU A 129 1.53 -3.31 -21.90
C LEU A 129 2.71 -4.12 -22.41
N ASP A 130 2.83 -4.28 -23.73
CA ASP A 130 3.91 -5.03 -24.37
C ASP A 130 5.28 -4.38 -24.08
N LYS A 131 5.40 -3.06 -24.22
CA LYS A 131 6.64 -2.33 -23.94
C LYS A 131 6.98 -2.32 -22.44
N SER A 132 5.97 -2.43 -21.58
CA SER A 132 6.14 -2.57 -20.14
C SER A 132 6.53 -3.99 -19.70
N ASN A 133 6.49 -4.97 -20.62
CA ASN A 133 6.60 -6.41 -20.34
C ASN A 133 5.57 -6.88 -19.31
N VAL A 134 4.31 -6.45 -19.47
CA VAL A 134 3.20 -6.79 -18.58
C VAL A 134 2.19 -7.67 -19.35
N GLU A 135 1.73 -8.73 -18.71
CA GLU A 135 0.73 -9.65 -19.23
C GLU A 135 -0.69 -9.22 -18.83
N ALA A 136 -0.86 -8.87 -17.56
CA ALA A 136 -2.14 -8.50 -16.99
C ALA A 136 -1.96 -7.53 -15.82
N VAL A 137 -3.01 -6.79 -15.50
CA VAL A 137 -3.07 -5.87 -14.37
C VAL A 137 -4.32 -6.15 -13.56
N PHE A 138 -4.19 -6.16 -12.24
CA PHE A 138 -5.32 -6.24 -11.33
C PHE A 138 -5.94 -4.85 -11.21
N LEU A 139 -7.25 -4.80 -11.34
CA LEU A 139 -8.05 -3.61 -11.14
C LEU A 139 -8.42 -3.48 -9.66
N THR A 140 -8.95 -2.32 -9.28
CA THR A 140 -9.60 -2.09 -7.99
C THR A 140 -10.99 -1.52 -8.26
N ASN A 141 -11.92 -2.40 -8.66
CA ASN A 141 -13.24 -2.00 -9.14
C ASN A 141 -14.12 -1.59 -7.96
N ASP A 142 -14.91 -0.54 -8.17
CA ASP A 142 -15.97 -0.20 -7.24
C ASP A 142 -16.95 -1.37 -7.08
N PHE A 143 -17.54 -1.48 -5.89
CA PHE A 143 -18.36 -2.65 -5.57
C PHE A 143 -19.55 -2.82 -6.51
N ASP A 144 -20.03 -1.80 -7.21
CA ASP A 144 -21.15 -1.80 -8.15
C ASP A 144 -20.73 -1.82 -9.63
N ASP A 145 -19.45 -2.05 -9.95
CA ASP A 145 -18.98 -2.23 -11.33
C ASP A 145 -19.65 -3.44 -12.00
N ASP A 146 -20.10 -3.27 -13.25
CA ASP A 146 -20.74 -4.32 -14.05
C ASP A 146 -19.73 -5.41 -14.48
N LEU A 147 -18.44 -5.08 -14.53
CA LEU A 147 -17.34 -5.93 -14.98
C LEU A 147 -17.52 -6.43 -16.44
N GLU A 148 -18.06 -5.57 -17.29
CA GLU A 148 -18.33 -5.84 -18.70
C GLU A 148 -17.51 -4.93 -19.61
N GLY A 149 -17.33 -5.31 -20.88
CA GLY A 149 -16.70 -4.46 -21.89
C GLY A 149 -15.17 -4.41 -21.85
N PHE A 150 -14.53 -5.35 -21.15
CA PHE A 150 -13.08 -5.57 -21.16
C PHE A 150 -12.73 -7.05 -20.96
N ASP A 151 -11.50 -7.46 -21.31
CA ASP A 151 -11.01 -8.82 -21.08
C ASP A 151 -10.52 -8.98 -19.63
N THR A 152 -11.23 -9.78 -18.85
CA THR A 152 -10.95 -10.02 -17.42
C THR A 152 -9.70 -10.89 -17.19
N ASN A 153 -9.08 -11.43 -18.24
CA ASN A 153 -7.76 -12.06 -18.15
C ASN A 153 -6.63 -11.04 -18.22
N THR A 154 -6.83 -9.93 -18.93
CA THR A 154 -5.87 -8.83 -19.04
C THR A 154 -6.08 -7.79 -17.94
N TYR A 155 -7.33 -7.42 -17.68
CA TYR A 155 -7.74 -6.47 -16.63
C TYR A 155 -8.52 -7.24 -15.55
N ILE A 156 -7.78 -7.80 -14.60
CA ILE A 156 -8.28 -8.77 -13.63
C ILE A 156 -9.07 -8.05 -12.53
N PRO A 157 -10.37 -8.33 -12.33
CA PRO A 157 -11.15 -7.62 -11.33
C PRO A 157 -10.68 -7.87 -9.89
N CYS A 158 -10.76 -6.84 -9.04
CA CYS A 158 -10.73 -6.99 -7.59
C CYS A 158 -11.84 -6.17 -6.95
N LEU A 159 -12.49 -6.73 -5.94
CA LEU A 159 -13.58 -6.06 -5.24
C LEU A 159 -13.02 -5.04 -4.25
N ARG A 160 -13.20 -3.74 -4.55
CA ARG A 160 -12.92 -2.65 -3.61
C ARG A 160 -14.01 -2.60 -2.54
N THR A 161 -13.62 -2.60 -1.27
CA THR A 161 -14.58 -2.71 -0.15
C THR A 161 -14.67 -1.49 0.75
N ASP A 162 -13.86 -0.45 0.51
CA ASP A 162 -13.81 0.77 1.33
C ASP A 162 -15.18 1.40 1.59
N ASP A 163 -15.97 1.59 0.51
CA ASP A 163 -17.29 2.22 0.61
C ASP A 163 -18.26 1.37 1.44
N LEU A 164 -18.22 0.04 1.28
CA LEU A 164 -19.07 -0.89 2.02
C LEU A 164 -18.72 -0.87 3.51
N VAL A 165 -17.44 -0.80 3.85
CA VAL A 165 -16.99 -0.82 5.25
C VAL A 165 -17.19 0.53 5.92
N PHE A 166 -16.82 1.64 5.28
CA PHE A 166 -16.74 2.94 5.95
C PHE A 166 -17.83 3.94 5.56
N HIS A 167 -18.63 3.66 4.52
CA HIS A 167 -19.52 4.67 3.91
C HIS A 167 -20.99 4.27 3.81
N LEU A 168 -21.45 3.19 4.45
CA LEU A 168 -22.89 2.87 4.53
C LEU A 168 -23.75 3.94 5.21
N GLY A 169 -23.16 4.88 5.95
CA GLY A 169 -23.85 6.08 6.44
C GLY A 169 -24.35 7.00 5.33
N LYS A 170 -23.69 7.01 4.16
CA LYS A 170 -24.08 7.80 2.99
C LYS A 170 -25.25 7.12 2.27
N SER A 171 -26.31 7.86 1.95
CA SER A 171 -27.48 7.31 1.23
C SER A 171 -27.09 6.77 -0.14
N GLN A 172 -26.24 7.49 -0.88
CA GLN A 172 -25.74 7.09 -2.18
C GLN A 172 -25.08 5.70 -2.17
N THR A 173 -24.28 5.39 -1.15
CA THR A 173 -23.62 4.07 -1.03
C THR A 173 -24.66 2.97 -0.82
N ARG A 174 -25.70 3.21 -0.01
CA ARG A 174 -26.78 2.24 0.21
C ARG A 174 -27.63 2.05 -1.03
N GLU A 175 -27.96 3.13 -1.74
CA GLU A 175 -28.72 3.10 -3.00
C GLU A 175 -27.97 2.32 -4.09
N ARG A 176 -26.65 2.55 -4.24
CA ARG A 176 -25.79 1.77 -5.14
C ARG A 176 -25.78 0.29 -4.77
N LEU A 177 -25.59 -0.04 -3.48
CA LEU A 177 -25.57 -1.43 -3.02
C LEU A 177 -26.91 -2.13 -3.27
N ALA A 178 -28.02 -1.49 -2.95
CA ALA A 178 -29.35 -2.04 -3.20
C ALA A 178 -29.60 -2.23 -4.70
N ALA A 179 -29.21 -1.26 -5.54
CA ALA A 179 -29.36 -1.33 -6.99
C ALA A 179 -28.56 -2.49 -7.61
N CYS A 180 -27.29 -2.65 -7.23
CA CYS A 180 -26.42 -3.67 -7.82
C CYS A 180 -26.65 -5.07 -7.22
N SER A 181 -27.08 -5.17 -5.96
CA SER A 181 -27.37 -6.45 -5.30
C SER A 181 -28.81 -6.94 -5.50
N GLY A 182 -29.74 -6.03 -5.79
CA GLY A 182 -31.17 -6.31 -5.81
C GLY A 182 -31.77 -6.54 -4.41
N ILE A 183 -31.02 -6.23 -3.34
CA ILE A 183 -31.38 -6.49 -1.95
C ILE A 183 -31.42 -5.17 -1.19
N GLU A 184 -32.60 -4.79 -0.71
CA GLU A 184 -32.77 -3.64 0.18
C GLU A 184 -32.33 -3.98 1.61
N LEU A 185 -31.66 -3.04 2.28
CA LEU A 185 -31.29 -3.20 3.68
C LEU A 185 -32.50 -2.92 4.57
N ASP A 186 -33.09 -3.97 5.15
CA ASP A 186 -34.31 -3.90 5.95
C ASP A 186 -34.07 -3.70 7.46
N GLY A 187 -32.81 -3.50 7.84
CA GLY A 187 -32.36 -3.39 9.24
C GLY A 187 -31.90 -4.72 9.85
N SER A 188 -32.04 -5.84 9.13
CA SER A 188 -31.51 -7.14 9.57
C SER A 188 -30.04 -7.34 9.16
N LEU A 189 -29.30 -8.10 9.96
CA LEU A 189 -27.95 -8.53 9.58
C LEU A 189 -27.97 -9.54 8.43
N GLN A 190 -29.11 -10.20 8.21
CA GLN A 190 -29.31 -11.12 7.10
C GLN A 190 -29.30 -10.37 5.76
N SER A 191 -30.11 -9.31 5.61
CA SER A 191 -30.12 -8.50 4.37
C SER A 191 -28.76 -7.86 4.10
N LEU A 192 -28.05 -7.44 5.16
CA LEU A 192 -26.69 -6.93 5.05
C LEU A 192 -25.72 -8.00 4.53
N ARG A 193 -25.70 -9.21 5.12
CA ARG A 193 -24.84 -10.29 4.64
C ARG A 193 -25.19 -10.69 3.20
N GLU A 194 -26.46 -10.82 2.87
CA GLU A 194 -26.91 -11.26 1.55
C GLU A 194 -26.55 -10.24 0.46
N SER A 195 -26.69 -8.94 0.71
CA SER A 195 -26.26 -7.90 -0.23
C SER A 195 -24.74 -7.91 -0.47
N LEU A 196 -23.93 -8.15 0.58
CA LEU A 196 -22.47 -8.30 0.47
C LEU A 196 -22.09 -9.58 -0.27
N ARG A 197 -22.71 -10.72 0.08
CA ARG A 197 -22.50 -12.01 -0.60
C ARG A 197 -22.79 -11.91 -2.09
N GLN A 198 -23.88 -11.24 -2.45
CA GLN A 198 -24.24 -11.06 -3.86
C GLN A 198 -23.12 -10.38 -4.66
N ARG A 199 -22.34 -9.48 -4.05
CA ARG A 199 -21.19 -8.87 -4.72
C ARG A 199 -20.09 -9.90 -5.00
N PHE A 200 -19.84 -10.85 -4.10
CA PHE A 200 -18.93 -11.96 -4.38
C PHE A 200 -19.48 -12.86 -5.50
N GLU A 201 -20.78 -13.17 -5.49
CA GLU A 201 -21.45 -13.93 -6.55
C GLU A 201 -21.40 -13.23 -7.91
N HIS A 202 -21.28 -11.89 -7.93
CA HIS A 202 -21.08 -11.12 -9.15
C HIS A 202 -19.61 -11.13 -9.62
N PHE A 203 -18.69 -10.86 -8.71
CA PHE A 203 -17.27 -10.66 -9.00
C PHE A 203 -16.52 -11.97 -9.30
N VAL A 204 -16.70 -13.01 -8.48
CA VAL A 204 -15.92 -14.23 -8.57
C VAL A 204 -16.10 -14.97 -9.89
N PRO A 205 -17.33 -15.21 -10.39
CA PRO A 205 -17.53 -15.87 -11.69
C PRO A 205 -17.01 -15.04 -12.87
N ARG A 206 -16.80 -13.74 -12.69
CA ARG A 206 -16.25 -12.83 -13.70
C ARG A 206 -14.72 -12.69 -13.62
N GLY A 207 -14.07 -13.58 -12.88
CA GLY A 207 -12.61 -13.69 -12.84
C GLY A 207 -11.96 -12.84 -11.76
N ALA A 208 -12.72 -12.29 -10.81
CA ALA A 208 -12.13 -11.56 -9.70
C ALA A 208 -11.20 -12.45 -8.86
N ARG A 209 -10.03 -11.93 -8.50
CA ARG A 209 -9.00 -12.71 -7.80
C ARG A 209 -8.69 -12.24 -6.39
N ALA A 210 -9.20 -11.09 -5.96
CA ALA A 210 -9.00 -10.55 -4.61
C ALA A 210 -10.12 -9.60 -4.18
N CYS A 211 -10.18 -9.33 -2.89
CA CYS A 211 -10.77 -8.11 -2.33
C CYS A 211 -9.65 -7.15 -1.91
N ALA A 212 -9.93 -5.84 -1.88
CA ALA A 212 -8.96 -4.84 -1.43
C ALA A 212 -9.64 -3.76 -0.58
N ILE A 213 -8.88 -3.19 0.35
CA ILE A 213 -9.33 -2.10 1.22
C ILE A 213 -8.18 -1.23 1.72
N SER A 214 -8.39 0.09 1.77
CA SER A 214 -7.54 1.01 2.54
C SER A 214 -8.12 1.25 3.92
N ILE A 215 -7.28 1.13 4.96
CA ILE A 215 -7.71 1.09 6.35
C ILE A 215 -7.05 2.22 7.16
N PRO A 216 -7.82 3.00 7.95
CA PRO A 216 -7.25 4.03 8.79
C PRO A 216 -6.54 3.44 10.02
N PRO A 217 -5.55 4.15 10.59
CA PRO A 217 -4.68 3.62 11.64
C PRO A 217 -5.43 3.23 12.93
N ASP A 218 -6.58 3.84 13.21
CA ASP A 218 -7.42 3.55 14.38
C ASP A 218 -8.35 2.34 14.20
N PHE A 219 -8.43 1.77 12.99
CA PHE A 219 -9.32 0.64 12.74
C PHE A 219 -8.78 -0.66 13.34
N GLN A 220 -9.52 -1.22 14.27
CA GLN A 220 -9.23 -2.51 14.87
C GLN A 220 -10.33 -3.51 14.49
N PRO A 221 -10.06 -4.47 13.59
CA PRO A 221 -11.04 -5.50 13.26
C PRO A 221 -11.24 -6.44 14.46
N GLY A 222 -12.50 -6.78 14.70
CA GLY A 222 -12.91 -7.70 15.75
C GLY A 222 -14.39 -8.04 15.61
N GLN A 223 -14.80 -9.16 16.20
CA GLN A 223 -16.19 -9.58 16.16
C GLN A 223 -17.09 -8.58 16.87
N VAL A 224 -18.25 -8.31 16.27
CA VAL A 224 -19.30 -7.48 16.86
C VAL A 224 -20.53 -8.37 17.07
N ALA A 225 -20.96 -8.49 18.33
CA ALA A 225 -22.15 -9.24 18.69
C ALA A 225 -23.38 -8.76 17.92
N ASP A 226 -24.23 -9.69 17.49
CA ASP A 226 -25.34 -9.41 16.58
C ASP A 226 -26.25 -8.28 17.08
N GLY A 227 -26.66 -8.29 18.34
CA GLY A 227 -27.50 -7.21 18.89
C GLY A 227 -26.84 -5.82 18.85
N ARG A 228 -25.51 -5.74 19.00
CA ARG A 228 -24.78 -4.46 18.86
C ARG A 228 -24.73 -4.02 17.40
N ALA A 229 -24.53 -4.95 16.47
CA ALA A 229 -24.49 -4.70 15.04
C ALA A 229 -25.87 -4.31 14.49
N GLU A 230 -26.95 -4.97 14.90
CA GLU A 230 -28.33 -4.60 14.56
C GLU A 230 -28.66 -3.18 15.02
N THR A 231 -28.31 -2.86 16.27
CA THR A 231 -28.47 -1.49 16.81
C THR A 231 -27.62 -0.47 16.04
N ALA A 232 -26.45 -0.86 15.52
CA ALA A 232 -25.64 0.00 14.67
C ALA A 232 -26.27 0.21 13.30
N LEU A 233 -26.73 -0.86 12.67
CA LEU A 233 -27.38 -0.83 11.37
C LEU A 233 -28.65 0.01 11.40
N ASP A 234 -29.55 -0.20 12.37
CA ASP A 234 -30.78 0.59 12.53
C ASP A 234 -30.49 2.10 12.69
N ALA A 235 -29.51 2.45 13.53
CA ALA A 235 -29.09 3.83 13.71
C ALA A 235 -28.55 4.46 12.42
N ILE A 236 -27.77 3.69 11.64
CA ILE A 236 -27.18 4.13 10.38
C ILE A 236 -28.26 4.28 9.29
N LEU A 237 -29.23 3.37 9.21
CA LEU A 237 -30.34 3.47 8.26
C LEU A 237 -31.25 4.67 8.58
N THR A 238 -31.45 4.97 9.86
CA THR A 238 -32.32 6.06 10.31
C THR A 238 -31.64 7.44 10.24
N LYS A 239 -30.39 7.55 10.70
CA LYS A 239 -29.68 8.84 10.86
C LYS A 239 -28.61 9.08 9.79
N GLY A 240 -28.24 8.07 9.01
CA GLY A 240 -27.20 8.20 7.97
C GLY A 240 -25.85 8.61 8.56
N VAL A 241 -25.26 9.67 8.00
CA VAL A 241 -23.97 10.24 8.43
C VAL A 241 -24.02 10.92 9.81
N ASP A 242 -25.22 11.24 10.29
CA ASP A 242 -25.42 11.90 11.60
C ASP A 242 -25.58 10.89 12.75
N ALA A 243 -25.38 9.59 12.49
CA ALA A 243 -25.36 8.58 13.54
C ALA A 243 -24.11 8.75 14.44
N ASP A 244 -24.22 8.35 15.71
CA ASP A 244 -23.07 8.48 16.62
C ASP A 244 -21.88 7.65 16.14
N ALA A 245 -20.67 8.18 16.31
CA ALA A 245 -19.42 7.56 15.84
C ALA A 245 -19.28 6.08 16.27
N SER A 246 -19.78 5.73 17.46
CA SER A 246 -19.75 4.34 17.95
C SER A 246 -20.59 3.37 17.10
N HIS A 247 -21.66 3.83 16.44
CA HIS A 247 -22.46 3.02 15.50
C HIS A 247 -21.72 2.85 14.17
N HIS A 248 -21.07 3.90 13.67
CA HIS A 248 -20.19 3.78 12.50
C HIS A 248 -19.09 2.75 12.74
N VAL A 249 -18.36 2.84 13.85
CA VAL A 249 -17.28 1.90 14.19
C VAL A 249 -17.80 0.47 14.31
N ALA A 250 -18.93 0.27 15.02
CA ALA A 250 -19.51 -1.06 15.18
C ALA A 250 -19.98 -1.67 13.85
N LEU A 251 -20.60 -0.87 12.98
CA LEU A 251 -21.04 -1.34 11.67
C LEU A 251 -19.84 -1.61 10.74
N SER A 252 -18.83 -0.74 10.71
CA SER A 252 -17.62 -0.95 9.91
C SER A 252 -16.91 -2.25 10.30
N ARG A 253 -16.76 -2.51 11.60
CA ARG A 253 -16.20 -3.79 12.09
C ARG A 253 -17.06 -4.98 11.65
N ARG A 254 -18.39 -4.88 11.76
CA ARG A 254 -19.30 -5.95 11.32
C ARG A 254 -19.18 -6.23 9.83
N VAL A 255 -19.20 -5.19 8.99
CA VAL A 255 -19.10 -5.34 7.53
C VAL A 255 -17.74 -5.91 7.14
N PHE A 256 -16.65 -5.37 7.69
CA PHE A 256 -15.31 -5.89 7.46
C PHE A 256 -15.18 -7.36 7.83
N TRP A 257 -15.70 -7.75 9.01
CA TRP A 257 -15.68 -9.14 9.45
C TRP A 257 -16.50 -10.06 8.52
N THR A 258 -17.68 -9.58 8.08
CA THR A 258 -18.53 -10.30 7.13
C THR A 258 -17.83 -10.47 5.78
N LEU A 259 -17.08 -9.46 5.32
CA LEU A 259 -16.28 -9.56 4.10
C LEU A 259 -15.16 -10.59 4.25
N ALA A 260 -14.48 -10.66 5.40
CA ALA A 260 -13.47 -11.70 5.66
C ALA A 260 -14.09 -13.12 5.66
N GLU A 261 -15.28 -13.30 6.24
CA GLU A 261 -16.05 -14.56 6.15
C GLU A 261 -16.41 -14.92 4.71
N LEU A 262 -16.71 -13.92 3.85
CA LEU A 262 -16.98 -14.15 2.44
C LEU A 262 -15.71 -14.42 1.64
N CYS A 263 -14.58 -13.80 1.98
CA CYS A 263 -13.27 -14.13 1.41
C CYS A 263 -12.92 -15.59 1.68
N ASP A 264 -13.21 -16.09 2.89
CA ASP A 264 -13.06 -17.49 3.28
C ASP A 264 -14.01 -18.39 2.47
N GLU A 265 -15.30 -18.06 2.44
CA GLU A 265 -16.35 -18.80 1.72
C GLU A 265 -16.06 -18.93 0.20
N PHE A 266 -15.52 -17.87 -0.42
CA PHE A 266 -15.22 -17.81 -1.86
C PHE A 266 -13.74 -18.07 -2.20
N GLY A 267 -12.90 -18.36 -1.20
CA GLY A 267 -11.47 -18.65 -1.36
C GLY A 267 -10.65 -17.53 -2.02
N VAL A 268 -11.01 -16.25 -1.82
CA VAL A 268 -10.26 -15.10 -2.34
C VAL A 268 -9.37 -14.48 -1.26
N PRO A 269 -8.14 -14.06 -1.60
CA PRO A 269 -7.34 -13.20 -0.73
C PRO A 269 -8.01 -11.86 -0.44
N PHE A 270 -7.64 -11.24 0.69
CA PHE A 270 -8.10 -9.92 1.08
C PHE A 270 -6.91 -8.99 1.33
N ASP A 271 -6.64 -8.10 0.37
CA ASP A 271 -5.54 -7.14 0.40
C ASP A 271 -5.85 -6.01 1.40
N LEU A 272 -4.92 -5.77 2.33
CA LEU A 272 -5.05 -4.78 3.39
C LEU A 272 -3.99 -3.67 3.23
N MET A 273 -4.43 -2.46 2.87
CA MET A 273 -3.58 -1.28 2.78
C MET A 273 -3.75 -0.43 4.04
N ILE A 274 -2.82 -0.57 5.00
CA ILE A 274 -2.99 -0.13 6.38
C ILE A 274 -2.27 1.20 6.65
N GLY A 275 -3.00 2.18 7.18
CA GLY A 275 -2.44 3.37 7.84
C GLY A 275 -2.87 4.73 7.28
N VAL A 276 -3.80 4.81 6.33
CA VAL A 276 -4.16 6.10 5.69
C VAL A 276 -5.17 6.91 6.50
N ASN A 277 -4.91 8.21 6.67
CA ASN A 277 -5.89 9.20 7.11
C ASN A 277 -6.31 10.04 5.90
N ARG A 278 -7.60 10.00 5.57
CA ARG A 278 -8.15 10.76 4.44
C ARG A 278 -8.35 12.24 4.80
N GLY A 279 -8.06 13.14 3.87
CA GLY A 279 -8.36 14.58 3.99
C GLY A 279 -7.59 15.33 5.09
N VAL A 280 -6.37 14.90 5.42
CA VAL A 280 -5.51 15.58 6.41
C VAL A 280 -5.10 16.97 5.96
N TYR A 281 -4.94 17.17 4.64
CA TYR A 281 -4.70 18.48 4.05
C TYR A 281 -5.89 18.94 3.18
N PRO A 282 -6.92 19.58 3.76
CA PRO A 282 -8.12 20.01 3.03
C PRO A 282 -7.85 21.01 1.89
N GLY A 283 -6.75 21.76 1.98
CA GLY A 283 -6.31 22.71 0.94
C GLY A 283 -5.59 22.06 -0.24
N GLY A 284 -5.31 20.75 -0.18
CA GLY A 284 -4.58 20.01 -1.20
C GLY A 284 -5.35 19.85 -2.51
N VAL A 285 -4.61 19.48 -3.55
CA VAL A 285 -5.12 19.14 -4.87
C VAL A 285 -5.97 17.87 -4.82
N TYR A 286 -6.77 17.60 -5.85
CA TYR A 286 -7.52 16.37 -6.05
C TYR A 286 -6.59 15.16 -5.87
N GLN A 287 -7.00 14.21 -5.03
CA GLN A 287 -6.23 13.01 -4.61
C GLN A 287 -4.91 13.27 -3.85
N GLY A 288 -4.48 14.53 -3.68
CA GLY A 288 -3.28 14.93 -2.93
C GLY A 288 -3.59 15.54 -1.55
N GLN A 289 -4.52 14.94 -0.79
CA GLN A 289 -5.00 15.46 0.50
C GLN A 289 -4.78 14.51 1.67
N ASP A 290 -4.52 13.24 1.38
CA ASP A 290 -4.43 12.18 2.37
C ASP A 290 -3.03 12.11 2.95
N LEU A 291 -2.90 11.75 4.23
CA LEU A 291 -1.60 11.51 4.89
C LEU A 291 -1.78 10.30 5.83
N TYR A 292 -0.93 10.18 6.84
CA TYR A 292 -0.98 9.07 7.78
C TYR A 292 -0.50 9.47 9.18
N ASP A 293 -1.02 8.76 10.17
CA ASP A 293 -0.46 8.67 11.51
C ASP A 293 0.32 7.36 11.64
N SER A 294 1.61 7.43 11.94
CA SER A 294 2.48 6.26 12.03
C SER A 294 2.24 5.41 13.29
N ARG A 295 1.39 5.87 14.22
CA ARG A 295 1.05 5.16 15.47
C ARG A 295 0.01 4.06 15.22
N VAL A 296 0.39 3.08 14.41
CA VAL A 296 -0.41 1.90 14.06
C VAL A 296 0.40 0.63 14.33
N SER A 297 -0.26 -0.44 14.74
CA SER A 297 0.37 -1.74 14.96
C SER A 297 -0.45 -2.88 14.38
N LEU A 298 0.18 -3.81 13.67
CA LEU A 298 -0.46 -5.02 13.15
C LEU A 298 -1.02 -5.92 14.26
N THR A 299 -0.59 -5.74 15.52
CA THR A 299 -1.19 -6.40 16.69
C THR A 299 -2.69 -6.11 16.83
N GLN A 300 -3.18 -4.97 16.31
CA GLN A 300 -4.61 -4.65 16.29
C GLN A 300 -5.41 -5.57 15.35
N TYR A 301 -4.75 -6.26 14.41
CA TYR A 301 -5.35 -7.23 13.48
C TYR A 301 -5.25 -8.68 13.95
N ARG A 302 -4.71 -8.94 15.15
CA ARG A 302 -4.52 -10.32 15.66
C ARG A 302 -5.80 -11.16 15.63
N GLU A 303 -6.96 -10.57 15.95
CA GLU A 303 -8.23 -11.29 15.98
C GLU A 303 -8.64 -11.75 14.57
N LEU A 304 -8.44 -10.89 13.56
CA LEU A 304 -8.66 -11.22 12.16
C LEU A 304 -7.74 -12.38 11.72
N PHE A 305 -6.43 -12.23 11.92
CA PHE A 305 -5.47 -13.23 11.43
C PHE A 305 -5.65 -14.60 12.09
N ASN A 306 -6.06 -14.65 13.36
CA ASN A 306 -6.36 -15.91 14.05
C ASN A 306 -7.70 -16.53 13.61
N ALA A 307 -8.72 -15.71 13.33
CA ALA A 307 -10.06 -16.21 13.00
C ALA A 307 -10.18 -16.78 11.58
N PHE A 308 -9.34 -16.31 10.64
CA PHE A 308 -9.40 -16.70 9.23
C PHE A 308 -8.07 -17.30 8.74
N PRO A 309 -7.68 -18.49 9.23
CA PRO A 309 -6.40 -19.11 8.88
C PRO A 309 -6.28 -19.45 7.38
N ASP A 310 -7.40 -19.65 6.69
CA ASP A 310 -7.46 -20.03 5.27
C ASP A 310 -7.55 -18.82 4.32
N VAL A 311 -7.87 -17.62 4.82
CA VAL A 311 -7.87 -16.39 4.04
C VAL A 311 -6.46 -15.82 3.99
N LYS A 312 -5.89 -15.69 2.79
CA LYS A 312 -4.61 -14.98 2.61
C LYS A 312 -4.83 -13.46 2.74
N PHE A 313 -4.00 -12.81 3.55
CA PHE A 313 -3.97 -11.35 3.72
C PHE A 313 -2.65 -10.78 3.17
N PRO A 314 -2.60 -10.35 1.91
CA PRO A 314 -1.55 -9.49 1.39
C PRO A 314 -1.61 -8.11 2.05
N VAL A 315 -0.61 -7.78 2.86
CA VAL A 315 -0.58 -6.55 3.65
C VAL A 315 0.45 -5.57 3.12
N SER A 316 -0.01 -4.35 2.88
CA SER A 316 0.83 -3.19 2.61
C SER A 316 0.72 -2.20 3.77
N VAL A 317 1.84 -1.72 4.29
CA VAL A 317 1.87 -0.70 5.35
C VAL A 317 2.32 0.65 4.79
N LEU A 318 1.64 1.72 5.18
CA LEU A 318 1.92 3.06 4.65
C LEU A 318 3.20 3.67 5.25
N ALA A 319 3.41 3.47 6.54
CA ALA A 319 4.58 3.96 7.26
C ALA A 319 5.68 2.89 7.26
N SER A 320 6.86 3.22 6.71
CA SER A 320 7.99 2.28 6.65
C SER A 320 8.44 1.81 8.03
N VAL A 321 8.22 2.57 9.11
CA VAL A 321 8.47 2.11 10.49
C VAL A 321 7.69 0.84 10.86
N THR A 322 6.50 0.63 10.29
CA THR A 322 5.66 -0.55 10.50
C THR A 322 6.14 -1.76 9.67
N ASN A 323 7.07 -1.59 8.73
CA ASN A 323 7.58 -2.69 7.91
C ASN A 323 8.24 -3.80 8.74
N GLN A 324 8.96 -3.46 9.81
CA GLN A 324 9.58 -4.47 10.68
C GLN A 324 8.51 -5.34 11.38
N GLU A 325 7.38 -4.74 11.76
CA GLU A 325 6.27 -5.47 12.34
C GLU A 325 5.57 -6.34 11.28
N LEU A 326 5.42 -5.85 10.05
CA LEU A 326 4.93 -6.63 8.91
C LEU A 326 5.82 -7.84 8.61
N VAL A 327 7.14 -7.67 8.60
CA VAL A 327 8.09 -8.79 8.46
C VAL A 327 7.86 -9.82 9.57
N SER A 328 7.72 -9.38 10.81
CA SER A 328 7.50 -10.28 11.96
C SER A 328 6.17 -11.02 11.87
N HIS A 329 5.09 -10.34 11.47
CA HIS A 329 3.78 -10.98 11.29
C HIS A 329 3.79 -11.95 10.10
N ALA A 330 4.41 -11.60 8.98
CA ALA A 330 4.55 -12.48 7.83
C ALA A 330 5.53 -13.65 8.08
N TRP A 331 6.45 -13.52 9.03
CA TRP A 331 7.24 -14.64 9.53
C TRP A 331 6.37 -15.62 10.33
N ILE A 332 5.53 -15.14 11.23
CA ILE A 332 4.79 -15.98 12.18
C ILE A 332 3.43 -16.49 11.65
N PHE A 333 2.55 -15.59 11.17
CA PHE A 333 1.20 -15.95 10.76
C PHE A 333 1.18 -16.56 9.36
N PRO A 334 0.72 -17.81 9.15
CA PRO A 334 0.72 -18.47 7.83
C PRO A 334 -0.02 -17.69 6.74
N ASN A 335 -1.05 -16.95 7.14
CA ASN A 335 -1.93 -16.19 6.26
C ASN A 335 -1.56 -14.72 6.07
N VAL A 336 -0.52 -14.19 6.73
CA VAL A 336 -0.02 -12.83 6.49
C VAL A 336 1.09 -12.85 5.45
N ILE A 337 0.94 -12.07 4.38
CA ILE A 337 1.87 -11.96 3.25
C ILE A 337 2.32 -10.51 3.14
N THR A 338 3.60 -10.26 2.88
CA THR A 338 4.07 -8.90 2.58
C THR A 338 3.70 -8.53 1.16
N ASN A 339 3.03 -7.38 0.96
CA ASN A 339 2.57 -6.94 -0.34
C ASN A 339 3.16 -5.57 -0.73
N GLY A 340 4.09 -5.56 -1.68
CA GLY A 340 4.61 -4.33 -2.31
C GLY A 340 5.07 -3.23 -1.36
N HIS A 341 5.11 -2.00 -1.86
CA HIS A 341 5.57 -0.82 -1.13
C HIS A 341 4.61 0.34 -1.42
N TRP A 342 3.82 0.72 -0.42
CA TRP A 342 2.65 1.55 -0.65
C TRP A 342 2.92 3.05 -0.52
N TRP A 343 2.50 3.79 -1.54
CA TRP A 343 2.35 5.25 -1.54
C TRP A 343 3.58 6.00 -1.01
N TYR A 344 3.57 6.58 0.21
CA TYR A 344 4.70 7.33 0.75
C TYR A 344 5.95 6.47 1.04
N SER A 345 5.76 5.16 1.29
CA SER A 345 6.88 4.21 1.39
C SER A 345 7.39 3.75 0.03
N ASN A 346 6.75 4.15 -1.07
CA ASN A 346 7.14 3.82 -2.43
C ASN A 346 8.26 4.74 -2.97
N THR A 347 9.35 4.86 -2.22
CA THR A 347 10.54 5.62 -2.62
C THR A 347 11.79 4.77 -2.45
N PRO A 348 12.87 5.00 -3.26
CA PRO A 348 14.00 4.08 -3.33
C PRO A 348 14.67 3.76 -1.99
N SER A 349 14.78 4.74 -1.09
CA SER A 349 15.42 4.58 0.23
C SER A 349 14.63 3.62 1.13
N PHE A 350 13.31 3.78 1.21
CA PHE A 350 12.46 2.91 2.00
C PHE A 350 12.31 1.54 1.36
N ILE A 351 12.10 1.46 0.04
CA ILE A 351 12.04 0.17 -0.68
C ILE A 351 13.31 -0.63 -0.44
N LYS A 352 14.50 -0.04 -0.62
CA LYS A 352 15.77 -0.76 -0.42
C LYS A 352 15.87 -1.37 0.98
N ARG A 353 15.54 -0.58 2.01
CA ARG A 353 15.56 -1.03 3.40
C ARG A 353 14.52 -2.14 3.64
N ASP A 354 13.30 -1.93 3.18
CA ASP A 354 12.18 -2.80 3.46
C ASP A 354 12.29 -4.13 2.70
N THR A 355 12.72 -4.10 1.44
CA THR A 355 12.99 -5.29 0.61
C THR A 355 14.10 -6.15 1.22
N ALA A 356 15.19 -5.53 1.69
CA ALA A 356 16.28 -6.27 2.34
C ALA A 356 15.78 -7.05 3.57
N ALA A 357 15.06 -6.36 4.48
CA ALA A 357 14.51 -6.97 5.69
C ALA A 357 13.49 -8.09 5.39
N ARG A 358 12.69 -7.94 4.34
CA ARG A 358 11.71 -8.97 3.93
C ARG A 358 12.38 -10.21 3.34
N LEU A 359 13.31 -10.02 2.41
CA LEU A 359 13.97 -11.13 1.71
C LEU A 359 14.79 -12.01 2.65
N GLU A 360 15.39 -11.44 3.70
CA GLU A 360 16.20 -12.22 4.64
C GLU A 360 15.38 -13.00 5.70
N ALA A 361 14.17 -12.54 6.03
CA ALA A 361 13.41 -13.08 7.17
C ALA A 361 12.08 -13.76 6.79
N VAL A 362 11.33 -13.22 5.82
CA VAL A 362 10.01 -13.76 5.46
C VAL A 362 10.17 -14.97 4.53
N PRO A 363 9.40 -16.07 4.70
CA PRO A 363 9.45 -17.19 3.75
C PRO A 363 9.27 -16.74 2.30
N ARG A 364 10.12 -17.25 1.40
CA ARG A 364 10.19 -16.79 -0.02
C ARG A 364 8.87 -16.91 -0.80
N ASN A 365 7.92 -17.71 -0.34
CA ASN A 365 6.58 -17.90 -0.94
C ASN A 365 5.48 -16.97 -0.37
N LYS A 366 5.84 -16.05 0.53
CA LYS A 366 4.91 -15.13 1.21
C LYS A 366 5.25 -13.66 0.98
N GLN A 367 5.84 -13.38 -0.18
CA GLN A 367 6.31 -12.05 -0.53
C GLN A 367 5.87 -11.70 -1.95
N ILE A 368 4.97 -10.74 -2.08
CA ILE A 368 4.69 -10.06 -3.34
C ILE A 368 5.62 -8.86 -3.37
N GLY A 369 6.59 -8.87 -4.29
CA GLY A 369 7.66 -7.88 -4.31
C GLY A 369 7.15 -6.46 -4.57
N TYR A 370 6.24 -6.31 -5.54
CA TYR A 370 5.81 -4.98 -5.97
C TYR A 370 4.48 -5.00 -6.72
N TYR A 371 3.80 -3.85 -6.70
CA TYR A 371 2.65 -3.50 -7.53
C TYR A 371 2.74 -2.02 -7.91
N SER A 372 2.16 -1.62 -9.04
CA SER A 372 2.36 -0.24 -9.51
C SER A 372 1.48 0.78 -8.83
N ASP A 373 0.28 0.40 -8.38
CA ASP A 373 -0.72 1.35 -7.88
C ASP A 373 -1.01 2.47 -8.92
N ALA A 374 -0.98 2.10 -10.21
CA ALA A 374 -1.11 3.02 -11.32
C ALA A 374 -2.57 3.30 -11.68
N TYR A 375 -2.88 4.53 -12.09
CA TYR A 375 -4.17 4.90 -12.66
C TYR A 375 -4.15 4.86 -14.20
N LYS A 376 -2.95 4.88 -14.79
CA LYS A 376 -2.68 4.83 -16.22
C LYS A 376 -1.50 3.91 -16.52
N LEU A 377 -1.61 3.13 -17.59
CA LEU A 377 -0.67 2.06 -17.92
C LEU A 377 0.80 2.51 -18.02
N GLU A 378 1.06 3.75 -18.45
CA GLU A 378 2.42 4.26 -18.63
C GLU A 378 3.21 4.33 -17.30
N PHE A 379 2.52 4.43 -16.17
CA PHE A 379 3.15 4.44 -14.84
C PHE A 379 3.60 3.06 -14.35
N VAL A 380 3.12 1.98 -14.98
CA VAL A 380 3.47 0.62 -14.56
C VAL A 380 4.97 0.38 -14.75
N TRP A 381 5.47 0.61 -15.96
CA TRP A 381 6.88 0.37 -16.29
C TRP A 381 7.90 1.10 -15.40
N PRO A 382 7.90 2.45 -15.28
CA PRO A 382 8.95 3.17 -14.55
C PRO A 382 8.99 2.79 -13.06
N LYS A 383 7.84 2.48 -12.47
CA LYS A 383 7.72 2.07 -11.07
C LYS A 383 8.26 0.66 -10.85
N PHE A 384 7.87 -0.29 -11.70
CA PHE A 384 8.44 -1.65 -11.65
C PHE A 384 9.93 -1.63 -11.96
N ASP A 385 10.39 -0.76 -12.87
CA ASP A 385 11.81 -0.67 -13.21
C ASP A 385 12.64 -0.13 -12.05
N MET A 386 12.15 0.90 -11.35
CA MET A 386 12.74 1.36 -10.09
C MET A 386 12.87 0.20 -9.09
N TYR A 387 11.80 -0.59 -8.89
CA TYR A 387 11.84 -1.73 -7.97
C TYR A 387 12.81 -2.82 -8.44
N ARG A 388 12.85 -3.17 -9.73
CA ARG A 388 13.80 -4.15 -10.28
C ARG A 388 15.25 -3.73 -10.05
N ASN A 389 15.57 -2.46 -10.24
CA ASN A 389 16.91 -1.94 -9.97
C ASN A 389 17.30 -2.14 -8.49
N ILE A 390 16.39 -1.84 -7.57
CA ILE A 390 16.62 -2.01 -6.13
C ILE A 390 16.71 -3.50 -5.74
N LEU A 391 15.83 -4.34 -6.29
CA LEU A 391 15.82 -5.78 -6.05
C LEU A 391 17.12 -6.41 -6.56
N ALA A 392 17.59 -6.02 -7.75
CA ALA A 392 18.86 -6.50 -8.30
C ALA A 392 20.05 -6.11 -7.41
N ASP A 393 20.07 -4.88 -6.86
CA ASP A 393 21.09 -4.46 -5.91
C ASP A 393 21.08 -5.34 -4.64
N VAL A 394 19.90 -5.55 -4.03
CA VAL A 394 19.78 -6.37 -2.82
C VAL A 394 20.18 -7.84 -3.08
N LEU A 395 19.74 -8.42 -4.20
CA LEU A 395 20.08 -9.78 -4.58
C LEU A 395 21.58 -9.94 -4.86
N ALA A 396 22.21 -8.98 -5.53
CA ALA A 396 23.62 -9.04 -5.86
C ALA A 396 24.51 -8.80 -4.63
N ASP A 397 24.21 -7.78 -3.83
CA ASP A 397 25.05 -7.40 -2.69
C ASP A 397 24.92 -8.42 -1.56
N TYR A 398 23.68 -8.72 -1.13
CA TYR A 398 23.46 -9.57 0.05
C TYR A 398 23.49 -11.07 -0.30
N PHE A 399 22.67 -11.51 -1.26
CA PHE A 399 22.54 -12.96 -1.51
C PHE A 399 23.76 -13.52 -2.25
N VAL A 400 24.18 -12.90 -3.35
CA VAL A 400 25.38 -13.34 -4.08
C VAL A 400 26.66 -12.96 -3.35
N GLY A 401 26.76 -11.71 -2.88
CA GLY A 401 27.94 -11.20 -2.19
C GLY A 401 28.14 -11.80 -0.80
N ASP A 402 27.27 -11.45 0.15
CA ASP A 402 27.44 -11.81 1.56
C ASP A 402 27.09 -13.27 1.87
N CYS A 403 26.01 -13.80 1.29
CA CYS A 403 25.58 -15.19 1.51
C CYS A 403 26.26 -16.20 0.55
N GLY A 404 26.97 -15.74 -0.48
CA GLY A 404 27.68 -16.59 -1.42
C GLY A 404 26.79 -17.45 -2.34
N TRP A 405 25.56 -17.01 -2.60
CA TRP A 405 24.65 -17.68 -3.56
C TRP A 405 25.19 -17.60 -4.99
N SER A 406 24.74 -18.51 -5.84
CA SER A 406 24.93 -18.35 -7.28
C SER A 406 23.98 -17.29 -7.85
N GLU A 407 24.34 -16.69 -8.98
CA GLU A 407 23.46 -15.73 -9.69
C GLU A 407 22.13 -16.38 -10.07
N GLU A 408 22.14 -17.67 -10.47
CA GLU A 408 20.93 -18.40 -10.82
C GLU A 408 19.95 -18.53 -9.65
N GLN A 409 20.46 -18.78 -8.44
CA GLN A 409 19.63 -18.86 -7.23
C GLN A 409 19.02 -17.49 -6.89
N ALA A 410 19.79 -16.41 -7.05
CA ALA A 410 19.31 -15.06 -6.84
C ALA A 410 18.25 -14.65 -7.87
N ILE A 411 18.45 -15.01 -9.14
CA ILE A 411 17.47 -14.79 -10.23
C ILE A 411 16.18 -15.59 -9.97
N GLU A 412 16.28 -16.82 -9.49
CA GLU A 412 15.11 -17.64 -9.14
C GLU A 412 14.29 -17.00 -8.00
N LEU A 413 14.96 -16.45 -6.98
CA LEU A 413 14.30 -15.69 -5.91
C LEU A 413 13.64 -14.43 -6.47
N GLY A 414 14.35 -13.67 -7.32
CA GLY A 414 13.82 -12.50 -8.02
C GLY A 414 12.56 -12.80 -8.83
N TYR A 415 12.57 -13.91 -9.58
CA TYR A 415 11.39 -14.39 -10.32
C TYR A 415 10.22 -14.73 -9.40
N GLN A 416 10.49 -15.43 -8.31
CA GLN A 416 9.42 -15.82 -7.39
C GLN A 416 8.73 -14.60 -6.76
N VAL A 417 9.49 -13.59 -6.32
CA VAL A 417 8.88 -12.42 -5.67
C VAL A 417 8.21 -11.47 -6.65
N LEU A 418 8.67 -11.41 -7.91
CA LEU A 418 8.08 -10.56 -8.96
C LEU A 418 6.86 -11.18 -9.65
N ARG A 419 6.83 -12.52 -9.79
CA ARG A 419 5.82 -13.22 -10.61
C ARG A 419 5.29 -14.47 -9.93
N GLY A 420 6.16 -15.40 -9.52
CA GLY A 420 5.74 -16.72 -9.06
C GLY A 420 4.75 -16.68 -7.88
N ASN A 421 4.97 -15.77 -6.93
CA ASN A 421 4.07 -15.60 -5.79
C ASN A 421 2.74 -14.94 -6.16
N VAL A 422 2.72 -14.05 -7.15
CA VAL A 422 1.45 -13.45 -7.65
C VAL A 422 0.56 -14.56 -8.19
N ASP A 423 1.09 -15.44 -9.04
CA ASP A 423 0.33 -16.56 -9.62
C ASP A 423 -0.16 -17.55 -8.53
N ALA A 424 0.64 -17.79 -7.49
CA ALA A 424 0.31 -18.73 -6.41
C ALA A 424 -0.66 -18.16 -5.35
N ILE A 425 -0.59 -16.84 -5.09
CA ILE A 425 -1.44 -16.17 -4.11
C ILE A 425 -2.80 -15.84 -4.73
N PHE A 426 -2.81 -15.40 -5.99
CA PHE A 426 -3.99 -14.98 -6.74
C PHE A 426 -4.22 -15.89 -7.96
N PRO A 427 -4.57 -17.17 -7.75
CA PRO A 427 -4.70 -18.13 -8.84
C PRO A 427 -5.77 -17.68 -9.84
N SER A 428 -5.52 -17.95 -11.13
CA SER A 428 -6.55 -17.78 -12.16
C SER A 428 -7.73 -18.68 -11.88
N ARG A 429 -8.95 -18.16 -12.07
CA ARG A 429 -10.21 -18.88 -11.83
C ARG A 429 -10.86 -19.42 -13.11
N SER A 430 -10.20 -19.26 -14.26
CA SER A 430 -10.63 -19.85 -15.53
C SER A 430 -10.36 -21.37 -15.55
N GLY A 431 -11.27 -22.17 -14.96
CA GLY A 431 -11.10 -23.63 -14.91
C GLY A 431 -12.22 -24.51 -14.34
N ASP A 432 -13.25 -23.98 -13.66
CA ASP A 432 -14.33 -24.83 -13.09
C ASP A 432 -15.58 -24.98 -13.99
N ALA A 433 -15.44 -24.65 -15.28
CA ALA A 433 -16.48 -24.85 -16.30
C ALA A 433 -16.17 -26.01 -17.27
N GLU A 434 -15.34 -26.98 -16.88
CA GLU A 434 -15.16 -28.26 -17.59
C GLU A 434 -15.50 -29.45 -16.69
N SER A 435 -16.79 -29.67 -16.45
CA SER A 435 -17.33 -31.02 -16.24
C SER A 435 -18.79 -31.12 -16.71
N ASP A 436 -19.07 -30.74 -17.96
CA ASP A 436 -20.32 -31.12 -18.62
C ASP A 436 -20.17 -31.44 -20.13
N ASP A 437 -18.93 -31.59 -20.63
CA ASP A 437 -18.64 -32.00 -22.01
C ASP A 437 -18.25 -33.49 -22.12
N ALA A 438 -19.02 -34.35 -21.44
CA ALA A 438 -19.03 -35.80 -21.69
C ALA A 438 -20.28 -36.27 -22.46
N ALA A 439 -20.96 -35.35 -23.17
CA ALA A 439 -22.15 -35.67 -23.96
C ALA A 439 -22.22 -34.91 -25.29
N SER A 440 -21.09 -34.72 -25.99
CA SER A 440 -21.15 -34.16 -27.36
C SER A 440 -20.02 -34.62 -28.30
N MET A 441 -19.43 -35.80 -28.09
CA MET A 441 -18.56 -36.44 -29.09
C MET A 441 -18.97 -37.87 -29.40
N SER A 442 -20.11 -38.01 -30.09
CA SER A 442 -20.34 -39.14 -30.98
C SER A 442 -21.19 -38.70 -32.17
N ALA A 443 -20.77 -39.08 -33.38
CA ALA A 443 -21.27 -38.70 -34.70
C ALA A 443 -20.69 -37.35 -35.21
N ALA A 444 -19.95 -37.27 -36.32
CA ALA A 444 -19.92 -38.14 -37.47
C ALA A 444 -18.59 -38.00 -38.23
N GLU A 445 -17.94 -39.13 -38.48
CA GLU A 445 -17.10 -39.30 -39.67
C GLU A 445 -17.92 -40.00 -40.76
N GLY A 446 -17.83 -39.46 -41.98
CA GLY A 446 -18.35 -40.09 -43.18
C GLY A 446 -18.45 -39.11 -44.33
N ASP A 447 -17.37 -38.86 -45.05
CA ASP A 447 -17.21 -39.35 -46.44
C ASP A 447 -15.92 -38.78 -47.06
N SER A 448 -15.50 -39.42 -48.13
CA SER A 448 -14.16 -39.58 -48.65
C SER A 448 -13.85 -38.74 -49.90
N LEU A 449 -12.54 -38.64 -50.18
CA LEU A 449 -11.89 -38.55 -51.50
C LEU A 449 -11.94 -37.22 -52.29
N GLY A 450 -10.76 -36.60 -52.41
CA GLY A 450 -10.44 -35.62 -53.45
C GLY A 450 -8.95 -35.32 -53.54
N VAL A 451 -8.20 -36.11 -54.32
CA VAL A 451 -6.78 -35.88 -54.66
C VAL A 451 -6.67 -34.82 -55.76
N ALA A 452 -5.89 -33.76 -55.53
CA ALA A 452 -5.14 -33.05 -56.58
C ALA A 452 -4.05 -32.18 -55.95
N GLY A 453 -2.78 -32.47 -56.26
CA GLY A 453 -1.63 -31.72 -55.80
C GLY A 453 -1.35 -30.46 -56.62
N LEU A 454 -0.61 -29.53 -56.02
CA LEU A 454 0.33 -28.65 -56.71
C LEU A 454 1.37 -28.09 -55.74
N THR A 455 2.58 -28.04 -56.26
CA THR A 455 3.90 -27.77 -55.70
C THR A 455 4.12 -26.31 -55.28
N GLY A 456 4.95 -26.07 -54.25
CA GLY A 456 5.61 -24.77 -54.03
C GLY A 456 6.44 -24.73 -52.73
N ALA A 457 7.77 -24.58 -52.88
CA ALA A 457 8.79 -24.42 -51.83
C ALA A 457 8.55 -23.19 -50.92
N GLY A 458 9.15 -23.02 -49.74
CA GLY A 458 10.37 -23.61 -49.19
C GLY A 458 10.57 -23.28 -47.71
N ALA A 459 11.58 -23.93 -47.14
CA ALA A 459 11.74 -24.26 -45.73
C ALA A 459 12.25 -23.14 -44.81
N ALA A 460 11.81 -23.24 -43.55
CA ALA A 460 12.49 -22.75 -42.35
C ALA A 460 13.75 -23.59 -42.07
N ILE A 461 14.80 -22.95 -41.55
CA ILE A 461 15.98 -23.62 -40.98
C ILE A 461 16.07 -23.24 -39.51
N ALA A 462 15.78 -24.23 -38.65
CA ALA A 462 16.20 -24.26 -37.26
C ALA A 462 17.58 -24.96 -37.19
N ALA A 463 18.53 -24.36 -36.47
CA ALA A 463 19.84 -24.93 -36.23
C ALA A 463 19.93 -25.48 -34.80
N SER A 464 20.10 -26.79 -34.71
CA SER A 464 20.57 -27.50 -33.51
C SER A 464 22.07 -27.73 -33.64
N ALA A 465 22.82 -27.66 -32.53
CA ALA A 465 24.18 -28.16 -32.46
C ALA A 465 24.34 -29.13 -31.27
N MET A 466 24.93 -30.28 -31.61
CA MET A 466 25.06 -31.51 -30.83
C MET A 466 26.20 -31.49 -29.81
N GLY A 467 26.08 -32.37 -28.81
CA GLY A 467 27.19 -33.02 -28.09
C GLY A 467 26.87 -34.51 -27.89
N MET A 468 27.79 -35.38 -28.30
CA MET A 468 27.60 -36.81 -28.60
C MET A 468 28.30 -37.71 -27.56
N LEU A 469 27.73 -38.88 -27.23
CA LEU A 469 28.36 -40.23 -27.15
C LEU A 469 27.87 -41.11 -25.98
N GLY A 470 27.46 -42.34 -26.32
CA GLY A 470 27.31 -43.46 -25.38
C GLY A 470 26.35 -44.55 -25.87
N VAL A 471 26.84 -45.49 -26.68
CA VAL A 471 26.11 -46.67 -27.19
C VAL A 471 26.13 -47.80 -26.15
N GLY A 472 25.02 -48.54 -25.97
CA GLY A 472 25.05 -49.83 -25.28
C GLY A 472 23.70 -50.51 -25.02
N ASP A 473 23.26 -51.29 -26.02
CA ASP A 473 22.56 -52.58 -25.91
C ASP A 473 21.01 -52.67 -25.81
N ALA A 474 20.52 -53.78 -26.36
CA ALA A 474 19.21 -53.99 -26.99
C ALA A 474 18.22 -54.88 -26.21
N ALA A 475 16.92 -54.72 -26.52
CA ALA A 475 15.84 -55.74 -26.66
C ALA A 475 14.46 -55.04 -26.51
N GLU A 476 13.72 -54.70 -27.57
CA GLU A 476 12.69 -55.53 -28.25
C GLU A 476 11.66 -56.22 -27.31
N VAL A 477 10.38 -55.79 -27.32
CA VAL A 477 9.27 -56.37 -28.11
C VAL A 477 7.90 -55.77 -27.70
N SER A 478 7.09 -55.48 -28.74
CA SER A 478 5.64 -55.24 -28.88
C SER A 478 4.69 -55.60 -27.72
N GLY A 479 3.54 -54.97 -27.50
CA GLY A 479 2.65 -54.23 -28.39
C GLY A 479 1.23 -54.83 -28.36
N VAL A 480 0.26 -54.03 -27.90
CA VAL A 480 -1.01 -53.69 -28.58
C VAL A 480 -2.21 -54.69 -28.60
N HIS A 481 -3.39 -54.11 -28.26
CA HIS A 481 -4.81 -54.39 -28.60
C HIS A 481 -5.52 -55.62 -27.96
N GLU A 482 -6.83 -55.64 -27.63
CA GLU A 482 -8.01 -54.83 -28.03
C GLU A 482 -9.25 -55.14 -27.13
N ILE A 483 -10.05 -54.11 -26.80
CA ILE A 483 -11.54 -53.93 -26.87
C ILE A 483 -12.50 -55.08 -26.47
N VAL A 484 -13.54 -54.82 -25.64
CA VAL A 484 -14.99 -54.64 -26.01
C VAL A 484 -15.82 -54.08 -24.84
N ASP A 485 -16.66 -53.07 -25.15
CA ASP A 485 -17.80 -52.53 -24.39
C ASP A 485 -18.92 -53.54 -24.08
N ASP A 486 -19.69 -53.30 -23.01
CA ASP A 486 -21.16 -53.20 -23.10
C ASP A 486 -21.77 -52.57 -21.84
N ALA A 487 -22.77 -51.70 -22.02
CA ALA A 487 -23.55 -51.06 -20.97
C ALA A 487 -25.05 -51.34 -21.16
N SER A 488 -25.76 -51.62 -20.06
CA SER A 488 -27.09 -51.11 -19.67
C SER A 488 -28.01 -52.13 -18.95
N GLU A 489 -28.93 -51.56 -18.17
CA GLU A 489 -30.17 -52.09 -17.54
C GLU A 489 -30.10 -52.67 -16.10
N LEU A 490 -30.64 -51.93 -15.10
CA LEU A 490 -32.00 -52.12 -14.56
C LEU A 490 -32.29 -51.39 -13.20
N TYR A 491 -33.46 -50.73 -13.20
CA TYR A 491 -34.41 -50.29 -12.16
C TYR A 491 -34.29 -50.73 -10.67
N ASP A 492 -34.42 -49.72 -9.79
CA ASP A 492 -35.48 -49.49 -8.77
C ASP A 492 -35.79 -50.55 -7.69
N THR A 493 -35.53 -50.25 -6.40
CA THR A 493 -36.45 -50.60 -5.27
C THR A 493 -36.18 -49.81 -3.98
N VAL A 494 -37.25 -49.22 -3.44
CA VAL A 494 -37.44 -48.62 -2.10
C VAL A 494 -37.86 -49.71 -1.08
N VAL A 495 -37.84 -49.39 0.24
CA VAL A 495 -38.52 -50.03 1.42
C VAL A 495 -37.51 -50.66 2.42
N ASP A 496 -37.56 -50.51 3.76
CA ASP A 496 -38.28 -49.66 4.73
C ASP A 496 -37.72 -49.99 6.15
N ILE A 497 -38.03 -49.12 7.10
CA ILE A 497 -37.61 -49.05 8.51
C ILE A 497 -38.39 -50.06 9.40
N GLN A 498 -37.81 -50.44 10.57
CA GLN A 498 -38.41 -50.78 11.89
C GLN A 498 -37.76 -52.03 12.52
N GLU A 499 -37.52 -52.18 13.83
CA GLU A 499 -37.49 -51.36 15.06
C GLU A 499 -37.04 -52.34 16.19
N ILE A 500 -36.55 -51.81 17.33
CA ILE A 500 -36.81 -52.22 18.74
C ILE A 500 -35.60 -51.86 19.66
N ALA A 501 -35.86 -50.90 20.56
CA ALA A 501 -35.09 -50.49 21.77
C ALA A 501 -35.64 -51.25 23.03
N PRO A 502 -35.40 -50.91 24.33
CA PRO A 502 -34.63 -49.83 24.99
C PRO A 502 -33.92 -50.21 26.34
N GLU A 503 -33.50 -49.18 27.11
CA GLU A 503 -33.07 -49.08 28.54
C GLU A 503 -31.55 -49.20 28.81
N ALA A 504 -30.85 -48.31 29.55
CA ALA A 504 -31.26 -47.37 30.61
C ALA A 504 -30.40 -46.08 30.65
N VAL A 505 -30.94 -45.04 31.28
CA VAL A 505 -30.37 -43.71 31.55
C VAL A 505 -30.06 -43.59 33.04
N GLU A 506 -28.92 -43.02 33.42
CA GLU A 506 -28.80 -42.19 34.64
C GLU A 506 -27.88 -40.98 34.38
N GLU A 507 -28.31 -39.84 34.93
CA GLU A 507 -27.76 -38.48 34.89
C GLU A 507 -26.44 -38.32 35.64
N PHE A 508 -25.58 -37.37 35.24
CA PHE A 508 -24.75 -36.61 36.19
C PHE A 508 -24.50 -35.17 35.71
N ASP A 509 -24.54 -34.26 36.70
CA ASP A 509 -24.37 -32.81 36.69
C ASP A 509 -23.12 -32.30 35.95
N VAL A 510 -23.27 -31.12 35.31
CA VAL A 510 -22.15 -30.31 34.81
C VAL A 510 -21.96 -29.15 35.78
N ALA A 511 -20.85 -29.17 36.51
CA ALA A 511 -20.32 -28.05 37.28
C ALA A 511 -18.89 -27.77 36.81
N ASP A 512 -18.54 -26.48 36.78
CA ASP A 512 -17.29 -25.86 36.36
C ASP A 512 -16.01 -26.68 36.56
N GLU A 513 -15.23 -26.88 35.49
CA GLU A 513 -13.79 -27.17 35.59
C GLU A 513 -13.01 -26.30 34.57
N GLU A 514 -12.05 -25.56 35.13
CA GLU A 514 -11.03 -24.74 34.47
C GLU A 514 -10.12 -25.60 33.58
N LEU A 515 -9.69 -25.04 32.44
CA LEU A 515 -8.69 -25.65 31.57
C LEU A 515 -7.29 -25.43 32.15
N ASP A 516 -6.64 -26.53 32.53
CA ASP A 516 -5.27 -26.61 33.03
C ASP A 516 -4.24 -26.02 32.05
N LEU A 517 -3.48 -25.05 32.55
CA LEU A 517 -2.22 -24.57 31.99
C LEU A 517 -1.10 -25.58 32.33
N ASP A 518 -0.19 -25.79 31.38
CA ASP A 518 0.97 -26.69 31.49
C ASP A 518 1.77 -26.40 32.79
N PRO A 519 2.11 -27.42 33.62
CA PRO A 519 2.83 -27.17 34.87
C PRO A 519 4.28 -26.76 34.61
N ASN A 520 4.76 -25.77 35.36
CA ASN A 520 6.17 -25.40 35.40
C ASN A 520 7.06 -26.62 35.72
N PRO A 521 8.29 -26.66 35.17
CA PRO A 521 9.21 -27.78 35.35
C PRO A 521 9.54 -28.03 36.83
N SER A 522 9.77 -29.30 37.15
CA SER A 522 10.01 -29.76 38.51
C SER A 522 11.40 -29.33 39.02
N GLU A 523 11.57 -29.19 40.35
CA GLU A 523 12.87 -28.85 40.97
C GLU A 523 13.99 -29.84 40.60
N ASP A 524 13.64 -31.09 40.29
CA ASP A 524 14.58 -32.12 39.83
C ASP A 524 15.11 -31.86 38.40
N GLU A 525 14.34 -31.17 37.54
CA GLU A 525 14.77 -30.77 36.18
C GLU A 525 15.66 -29.53 36.21
N ILE A 526 15.47 -28.64 37.18
CA ILE A 526 16.28 -27.43 37.38
C ILE A 526 17.68 -27.82 37.90
N GLN A 527 17.78 -28.86 38.74
CA GLN A 527 19.07 -29.34 39.28
C GLN A 527 19.93 -30.14 38.29
N ALA A 528 19.41 -30.50 37.11
CA ALA A 528 20.18 -31.16 36.05
C ALA A 528 20.90 -30.18 35.10
N ALA A 529 20.58 -28.89 35.19
CA ALA A 529 21.26 -27.82 34.47
C ALA A 529 22.38 -27.24 35.36
N ASP A 530 23.62 -27.63 35.08
CA ASP A 530 24.84 -27.18 35.77
C ASP A 530 25.11 -25.69 35.46
N VAL A 531 24.44 -24.79 36.18
CA VAL A 531 24.57 -23.32 36.06
C VAL A 531 24.95 -22.74 37.43
N ASP A 532 26.04 -21.96 37.49
CA ASP A 532 26.59 -21.41 38.74
C ASP A 532 25.61 -20.45 39.46
N ASP A 533 25.41 -20.70 40.76
CA ASP A 533 24.43 -20.04 41.64
C ASP A 533 24.73 -18.56 41.97
N VAL A 534 23.67 -17.74 42.01
CA VAL A 534 23.64 -16.47 42.78
C VAL A 534 22.56 -16.60 43.86
N GLU A 535 22.99 -16.69 45.12
CA GLU A 535 22.10 -16.75 46.29
C GLU A 535 21.44 -15.38 46.57
N LEU A 536 20.11 -15.37 46.69
CA LEU A 536 19.35 -14.29 47.32
C LEU A 536 18.88 -14.77 48.70
N SER A 537 19.37 -14.14 49.76
CA SER A 537 18.88 -14.33 51.12
C SER A 537 18.15 -13.07 51.61
N ASP A 538 16.86 -13.21 51.90
CA ASP A 538 16.07 -12.24 52.65
C ASP A 538 16.44 -12.26 54.14
N LEU A 539 16.81 -11.09 54.69
CA LEU A 539 16.71 -10.81 56.12
C LEU A 539 16.21 -9.39 56.36
N SER A 540 14.99 -9.29 56.85
CA SER A 540 14.43 -8.13 57.51
C SER A 540 15.02 -7.95 58.92
N GLU A 541 15.02 -6.70 59.38
CA GLU A 541 15.36 -6.21 60.73
C GLU A 541 16.84 -6.20 61.13
N ASN A 542 17.51 -5.06 60.94
CA ASN A 542 18.15 -4.32 62.03
C ASN A 542 18.63 -2.93 61.57
N THR A 543 18.28 -1.92 62.37
CA THR A 543 18.76 -0.54 62.29
C THR A 543 20.28 -0.47 62.36
N VAL A 544 20.92 0.19 61.40
CA VAL A 544 22.35 0.57 61.50
C VAL A 544 22.52 2.05 61.14
N ASP A 545 23.32 2.69 61.97
CA ASP A 545 23.55 4.12 62.20
C ASP A 545 24.26 4.82 61.03
N ALA A 546 23.88 6.07 60.76
CA ALA A 546 24.32 6.88 59.61
C ALA A 546 25.72 7.49 59.79
N GLY A 547 26.71 6.67 60.12
CA GLY A 547 28.02 7.18 60.52
C GLY A 547 29.21 6.26 60.38
N VAL A 548 29.19 5.23 59.51
CA VAL A 548 30.40 4.44 59.23
C VAL A 548 30.34 3.80 57.83
N ILE A 549 30.34 4.58 56.74
CA ILE A 549 30.91 4.15 55.44
C ILE A 549 31.45 5.41 54.74
N GLU A 550 32.56 5.94 55.27
CA GLU A 550 33.41 6.91 54.58
C GLU A 550 34.83 6.33 54.62
N SER A 551 35.01 5.21 53.93
CA SER A 551 36.29 4.63 53.53
C SER A 551 36.00 3.36 52.74
N GLU A 552 36.55 3.27 51.53
CA GLU A 552 36.43 2.15 50.56
C GLU A 552 35.33 2.30 49.49
N ALA A 553 35.53 3.27 48.61
CA ALA A 553 35.09 3.19 47.21
C ALA A 553 36.24 3.71 46.33
N GLU A 554 37.00 2.77 45.75
CA GLU A 554 37.91 3.06 44.64
C GLU A 554 37.07 3.16 43.35
N PRO A 555 37.24 4.23 42.54
CA PRO A 555 36.56 4.37 41.28
C PRO A 555 37.49 3.99 40.11
N ASP A 556 37.39 2.75 39.61
CA ASP A 556 37.94 2.39 38.30
C ASP A 556 36.80 2.26 37.28
N ALA A 557 36.58 3.33 36.52
CA ALA A 557 35.73 3.33 35.34
C ALA A 557 36.53 2.86 34.12
N LEU A 558 35.92 1.99 33.32
CA LEU A 558 36.44 1.44 32.06
C LEU A 558 36.74 2.54 31.04
N ASP A 559 37.98 2.53 30.55
CA ASP A 559 38.58 3.40 29.54
C ASP A 559 37.95 3.20 28.15
N VAL A 560 37.12 4.15 27.72
CA VAL A 560 36.67 4.32 26.33
C VAL A 560 37.50 5.43 25.70
N GLY A 561 38.48 5.01 24.90
CA GLY A 561 39.55 5.84 24.37
C GLY A 561 39.14 7.15 23.69
N ASP A 562 39.96 8.15 23.95
CA ASP A 562 39.93 9.51 23.43
C ASP A 562 40.27 9.56 21.93
N LEU A 563 39.30 10.01 21.12
CA LEU A 563 39.41 10.13 19.66
C LEU A 563 39.49 11.59 19.19
N LEU A 564 39.84 12.54 20.07
CA LEU A 564 40.18 13.91 19.68
C LEU A 564 41.35 14.41 20.55
N GLY A 565 42.56 13.95 20.21
CA GLY A 565 43.77 14.32 20.92
C GLY A 565 44.21 15.76 20.67
N ASP A 566 44.10 16.60 21.70
CA ASP A 566 44.93 17.78 21.87
C ASP A 566 46.09 17.44 22.82
N LYS A 567 47.31 17.55 22.32
CA LYS A 567 48.53 17.50 23.15
C LYS A 567 49.34 18.77 22.92
N ASP A 568 49.24 19.68 23.88
CA ASP A 568 50.29 20.63 24.19
C ASP A 568 51.47 19.89 24.84
N VAL A 569 52.64 19.93 24.21
CA VAL A 569 53.92 19.61 24.85
C VAL A 569 54.79 20.85 24.79
N THR A 570 55.17 21.32 25.97
CA THR A 570 56.12 22.41 26.16
C THR A 570 57.57 21.91 26.07
N ALA A 571 58.39 22.78 25.50
CA ALA A 571 59.76 23.12 25.90
C ALA A 571 60.97 22.51 25.16
N GLU A 572 61.78 23.47 24.71
CA GLU A 572 63.25 23.53 24.64
C GLU A 572 63.98 23.38 23.28
N THR A 573 64.38 24.57 22.80
CA THR A 573 65.73 24.98 22.37
C THR A 573 66.30 24.54 21.01
N ASP A 574 66.54 25.61 20.23
CA ASP A 574 67.79 25.99 19.58
C ASP A 574 68.22 25.39 18.23
N GLU A 575 68.32 26.35 17.31
CA GLU A 575 69.43 26.62 16.40
C GLU A 575 69.43 26.06 14.96
N LEU A 576 69.28 27.04 14.04
CA LEU A 576 70.08 27.29 12.83
C LEU A 576 69.76 26.49 11.54
N ASP A 577 68.98 27.13 10.67
CA ASP A 577 69.37 27.79 9.38
C ASP A 577 70.59 27.23 8.60
N PRO A 578 70.73 27.43 7.27
CA PRO A 578 69.78 27.71 6.19
C PRO A 578 70.06 26.82 4.92
N ASP A 579 69.28 27.04 3.85
CA ASP A 579 69.79 27.67 2.61
C ASP A 579 69.49 27.01 1.24
N VAL A 580 68.84 27.84 0.40
CA VAL A 580 68.88 27.97 -1.08
C VAL A 580 68.00 27.04 -1.94
N ALA A 581 66.79 27.49 -2.33
CA ALA A 581 66.40 28.29 -3.53
C ALA A 581 66.24 27.43 -4.81
N VAL A 582 65.24 27.58 -5.69
CA VAL A 582 64.84 28.80 -6.42
C VAL A 582 63.45 28.63 -7.08
N ASP A 583 62.64 29.71 -6.98
CA ASP A 583 61.60 30.33 -7.83
C ASP A 583 61.08 29.66 -9.13
N PHE A 584 59.76 29.80 -9.39
CA PHE A 584 59.21 30.84 -10.29
C PHE A 584 57.67 30.95 -10.24
N ASP A 585 57.20 32.21 -10.30
CA ASP A 585 55.84 32.78 -10.25
C ASP A 585 54.84 32.30 -11.32
N GLU A 586 53.53 32.42 -11.02
CA GLU A 586 52.58 33.35 -11.70
C GLU A 586 51.16 33.32 -11.08
N ASP A 587 50.80 34.43 -10.42
CA ASP A 587 49.52 35.16 -10.33
C ASP A 587 48.15 34.44 -10.51
N ALA A 588 47.27 34.53 -9.49
CA ALA A 588 46.10 35.43 -9.46
C ALA A 588 45.02 35.02 -8.42
N ASP A 589 44.74 35.96 -7.50
CA ASP A 589 43.50 36.29 -6.78
C ASP A 589 42.66 35.23 -6.04
N GLY A 590 42.40 35.51 -4.76
CA GLY A 590 41.84 34.58 -3.78
C GLY A 590 40.32 34.61 -3.62
N ASN A 591 39.84 33.64 -2.84
CA ASN A 591 38.81 33.86 -1.83
C ASN A 591 38.81 32.73 -0.79
N SER A 592 38.45 33.16 0.42
CA SER A 592 38.28 32.50 1.71
C SER A 592 37.67 31.09 1.78
N GLU A 593 38.17 30.36 2.79
CA GLU A 593 37.53 29.27 3.51
C GLU A 593 36.13 29.65 4.00
N LEU A 594 35.13 28.78 3.81
CA LEU A 594 33.90 28.77 4.60
C LEU A 594 33.43 27.32 4.83
N SER A 595 33.68 26.83 6.03
CA SER A 595 32.94 25.73 6.66
C SER A 595 31.53 26.24 7.05
N PRO A 596 30.47 25.43 7.00
CA PRO A 596 29.12 25.90 7.28
C PRO A 596 28.93 26.18 8.78
N GLU A 597 28.58 27.42 9.11
CA GLU A 597 28.18 27.86 10.44
C GLU A 597 26.69 27.56 10.68
N ILE A 598 26.36 26.87 11.76
CA ILE A 598 24.97 26.68 12.22
C ILE A 598 24.52 27.95 12.93
N GLN A 599 23.53 28.66 12.37
CA GLN A 599 22.92 29.83 13.02
C GLN A 599 21.66 29.43 13.82
N LEU A 600 21.64 29.77 15.11
CA LEU A 600 20.46 29.63 15.97
C LEU A 600 19.52 30.83 15.78
N LEU A 601 18.26 30.56 15.41
CA LEU A 601 17.26 31.54 14.96
C LEU A 601 16.72 32.49 16.06
N ARG A 602 17.31 32.54 17.26
CA ARG A 602 16.86 33.39 18.38
C ARG A 602 17.96 34.19 19.10
N GLY A 603 19.16 34.32 18.51
CA GLY A 603 20.20 35.20 19.05
C GLY A 603 20.84 34.72 20.37
N GLU A 604 20.69 33.45 20.72
CA GLU A 604 21.32 32.86 21.90
C GLU A 604 22.73 32.33 21.53
N SER A 605 23.72 32.59 22.39
CA SER A 605 25.14 32.27 22.13
C SER A 605 25.57 30.88 22.62
N GLY A 606 24.63 30.04 23.05
CA GLY A 606 24.88 28.66 23.46
C GLY A 606 23.75 28.09 24.31
N PHE A 607 23.63 26.75 24.33
CA PHE A 607 22.70 26.01 25.19
C PHE A 607 23.51 25.34 26.30
N ALA A 608 23.34 25.79 27.54
CA ALA A 608 23.82 25.10 28.73
C ALA A 608 22.58 24.69 29.55
N PRO A 609 22.21 23.40 29.60
CA PRO A 609 21.07 22.98 30.39
C PRO A 609 21.37 23.23 31.86
N ASP A 610 20.43 23.82 32.58
CA ASP A 610 20.59 23.98 34.02
C ASP A 610 20.50 22.61 34.71
N GLU A 611 21.37 22.36 35.70
CA GLU A 611 21.46 21.07 36.38
C GLU A 611 20.23 20.75 37.25
N ALA A 612 19.34 21.71 37.51
CA ALA A 612 18.12 21.52 38.29
C ALA A 612 16.94 21.01 37.41
N SER A 613 16.87 21.43 36.16
CA SER A 613 15.92 20.97 35.14
C SER A 613 16.16 19.52 34.71
N LEU A 614 17.34 18.97 35.01
CA LEU A 614 17.71 17.57 34.77
C LEU A 614 17.43 16.65 35.97
N GLN A 615 16.88 17.16 37.08
CA GLN A 615 16.56 16.35 38.24
C GLN A 615 15.10 15.89 38.21
N LEU A 616 14.90 14.58 38.40
CA LEU A 616 13.59 13.96 38.49
C LEU A 616 12.99 14.18 39.87
N VAL A 617 11.80 14.78 39.92
CA VAL A 617 11.02 15.02 41.13
C VAL A 617 9.84 14.06 41.16
N LYS A 618 9.52 13.54 42.34
CA LYS A 618 8.42 12.59 42.53
C LYS A 618 7.10 13.33 42.63
N ASP A 619 6.14 12.98 41.78
CA ASP A 619 4.78 13.49 41.85
C ASP A 619 4.16 13.11 43.22
N PRO A 620 3.65 14.08 43.98
CA PRO A 620 3.19 13.84 45.35
C PRO A 620 1.87 13.06 45.44
N VAL A 621 1.17 12.82 44.32
CA VAL A 621 -0.11 12.10 44.25
C VAL A 621 0.06 10.71 43.64
N THR A 622 0.84 10.57 42.57
CA THR A 622 1.00 9.31 41.84
C THR A 622 2.30 8.58 42.19
N GLY A 623 3.31 9.30 42.66
CA GLY A 623 4.62 8.75 42.98
C GLY A 623 5.52 8.48 41.77
N GLU A 624 5.13 8.88 40.57
CA GLU A 624 5.96 8.79 39.37
C GLU A 624 7.02 9.91 39.34
N LEU A 625 8.15 9.65 38.68
CA LEU A 625 9.28 10.59 38.61
C LEU A 625 9.20 11.42 37.32
N THR A 626 9.12 12.74 37.44
CA THR A 626 9.02 13.70 36.32
C THR A 626 10.02 14.83 36.47
N PHE A 627 10.47 15.45 35.36
CA PHE A 627 11.36 16.62 35.42
C PHE A 627 10.64 17.86 35.97
N ALA A 628 11.37 18.75 36.66
CA ALA A 628 10.82 19.99 37.18
C ALA A 628 10.53 21.00 36.05
N GLU A 629 9.34 21.62 36.04
CA GLU A 629 9.03 22.69 35.08
C GLU A 629 9.73 24.00 35.47
N PRO A 630 10.24 24.79 34.49
CA PRO A 630 10.90 26.04 34.79
C PRO A 630 9.90 27.10 35.28
N SER A 631 10.24 27.78 36.38
CA SER A 631 9.42 28.85 36.94
C SER A 631 9.35 30.05 36.01
N ALA A 632 8.14 30.41 35.57
CA ALA A 632 7.87 31.65 34.87
C ALA A 632 7.88 32.82 35.86
N ASP A 633 9.06 33.37 36.16
CA ASP A 633 9.25 34.71 36.71
C ASP A 633 10.76 34.97 36.82
N GLU A 634 11.36 35.57 35.79
CA GLU A 634 12.46 36.56 35.87
C GLU A 634 12.88 37.01 34.46
N ASP A 635 13.23 38.30 34.34
CA ASP A 635 13.83 39.00 33.17
C ASP A 635 12.92 39.63 32.09
N LEU A 636 12.26 40.74 32.48
CA LEU A 636 12.03 41.89 31.58
C LEU A 636 12.44 43.20 32.28
N GLN A 637 13.69 43.64 32.10
CA GLN A 637 14.12 45.02 32.36
C GLN A 637 15.20 45.51 31.37
N GLY A 638 14.87 46.57 30.63
CA GLY A 638 15.77 47.59 30.02
C GLY A 638 16.38 47.26 28.65
N ASP A 639 16.51 48.15 27.67
CA ASP A 639 16.25 49.60 27.56
C ASP A 639 16.36 50.05 26.08
N ASP A 640 15.56 51.04 25.67
CA ASP A 640 15.73 52.10 24.63
C ASP A 640 16.08 51.76 23.14
N ALA A 641 15.57 52.42 22.06
CA ALA A 641 14.91 53.72 21.89
C ALA A 641 14.25 53.90 20.47
N SER A 642 13.21 54.77 20.42
CA SER A 642 12.76 55.69 19.32
C SER A 642 12.21 55.09 17.99
N ALA A 643 11.14 55.56 17.33
CA ALA A 643 10.22 56.70 17.50
C ALA A 643 9.01 56.59 16.53
N GLU A 644 7.89 57.25 16.92
CA GLU A 644 6.77 57.79 16.09
C GLU A 644 5.78 56.80 15.41
N LEU A 645 4.45 56.98 15.38
CA LEU A 645 3.52 58.07 15.73
C LEU A 645 2.07 57.48 15.84
N ASP A 646 1.34 57.95 16.85
CA ASP A 646 -0.08 58.38 16.86
C ASP A 646 -1.21 57.46 16.33
N LEU A 647 -2.15 57.07 17.20
CA LEU A 647 -3.49 57.67 17.32
C LEU A 647 -4.37 56.89 18.34
N THR A 648 -4.61 57.54 19.50
CA THR A 648 -5.91 57.80 20.19
C THR A 648 -7.11 56.87 19.89
N ASP A 649 -7.97 56.43 20.82
CA ASP A 649 -8.30 56.80 22.20
C ASP A 649 -9.07 55.62 22.86
N ASP A 650 -8.77 55.37 24.14
CA ASP A 650 -9.70 55.23 25.30
C ASP A 650 -11.20 55.03 25.04
N GLU A 651 -11.99 54.30 25.82
CA GLU A 651 -11.83 53.50 27.05
C GLU A 651 -13.26 53.06 27.43
N THR A 652 -13.34 52.13 28.38
CA THR A 652 -14.39 51.93 29.38
C THR A 652 -15.60 51.03 29.11
N ASP A 653 -15.43 49.78 29.59
CA ASP A 653 -15.97 49.26 30.85
C ASP A 653 -17.44 48.79 31.01
N SER A 654 -17.53 47.71 31.78
CA SER A 654 -18.60 47.24 32.67
C SER A 654 -19.62 46.19 32.19
N ASN A 655 -19.42 44.99 32.76
CA ASN A 655 -20.35 44.13 33.52
C ASN A 655 -21.83 43.98 33.12
N ASP A 656 -22.27 42.72 33.17
CA ASP A 656 -23.33 42.15 34.03
C ASP A 656 -24.35 41.22 33.35
N ASP A 657 -24.78 40.26 34.17
CA ASP A 657 -25.60 39.08 33.90
C ASP A 657 -27.05 39.32 33.43
N SER A 658 -27.63 38.23 32.90
CA SER A 658 -28.98 37.71 33.17
C SER A 658 -30.11 37.82 32.12
N PHE A 659 -30.65 36.63 31.82
CA PHE A 659 -32.07 36.24 31.64
C PHE A 659 -33.03 37.05 30.73
N GLY A 660 -33.67 36.31 29.80
CA GLY A 660 -35.14 36.28 29.72
C GLY A 660 -35.84 36.73 28.43
N ALA A 661 -36.28 35.74 27.66
CA ALA A 661 -37.57 35.60 26.96
C ALA A 661 -38.22 36.77 26.17
N GLY A 662 -38.41 36.52 24.86
CA GLY A 662 -39.70 36.62 24.17
C GLY A 662 -40.11 37.97 23.54
N LEU A 663 -40.28 38.00 22.21
CA LEU A 663 -41.58 38.23 21.54
C LEU A 663 -41.44 38.26 19.99
N GLU A 664 -42.46 37.75 19.31
CA GLU A 664 -42.78 37.85 17.88
C GLU A 664 -42.93 39.32 17.41
N VAL A 665 -42.62 39.63 16.14
CA VAL A 665 -43.51 40.34 15.17
C VAL A 665 -43.03 40.10 13.72
N ASN A 666 -43.97 39.74 12.83
CA ASN A 666 -43.92 39.80 11.36
C ASN A 666 -43.59 41.21 10.80
N VAL A 667 -43.09 41.32 9.55
CA VAL A 667 -43.70 42.12 8.46
C VAL A 667 -43.04 41.74 7.10
N GLU A 668 -43.93 41.61 6.11
CA GLU A 668 -43.79 41.33 4.68
C GLU A 668 -43.15 42.44 3.80
N LEU A 669 -42.59 41.97 2.67
CA LEU A 669 -42.67 42.43 1.27
C LEU A 669 -42.18 43.84 0.84
N ASP A 670 -41.36 43.82 -0.23
CA ASP A 670 -41.59 44.66 -1.43
C ASP A 670 -40.93 44.02 -2.67
N GLU A 671 -41.75 43.68 -3.69
CA GLU A 671 -41.36 43.57 -5.10
C GLU A 671 -41.61 44.91 -5.82
N PRO A 672 -41.07 45.14 -7.03
CA PRO A 672 -41.88 44.97 -8.27
C PRO A 672 -41.09 44.34 -9.46
N ALA A 673 -41.65 43.40 -10.24
CA ALA A 673 -42.51 43.54 -11.44
C ALA A 673 -41.77 44.09 -12.70
N ASP A 674 -41.93 43.66 -13.97
CA ASP A 674 -42.94 42.85 -14.69
C ASP A 674 -42.47 42.58 -16.16
N ALA A 675 -43.17 41.65 -16.83
CA ALA A 675 -43.42 41.45 -18.27
C ALA A 675 -42.40 40.65 -19.12
N GLY A 676 -42.75 39.59 -19.85
CA GLY A 676 -44.05 38.94 -20.12
C GLY A 676 -44.07 38.27 -21.50
N GLU A 677 -44.62 37.03 -21.55
CA GLU A 677 -45.31 36.36 -22.69
C GLU A 677 -44.49 35.99 -23.95
N GLU A 678 -44.70 34.93 -24.75
CA GLU A 678 -45.69 33.84 -24.91
C GLU A 678 -45.09 32.94 -26.03
N SER A 679 -45.05 31.61 -26.01
CA SER A 679 -46.10 30.67 -26.47
C SER A 679 -45.44 29.47 -27.18
N ALA A 680 -46.19 28.36 -27.22
CA ALA A 680 -45.81 27.00 -27.58
C ALA A 680 -45.48 26.70 -29.06
N SER A 681 -44.72 25.62 -29.31
CA SER A 681 -45.15 24.48 -30.16
C SER A 681 -44.12 23.35 -30.16
N ASP A 682 -44.62 22.14 -29.90
CA ASP A 682 -43.95 20.85 -30.11
C ASP A 682 -43.71 20.53 -31.60
N ILE A 683 -42.95 19.44 -31.81
CA ILE A 683 -43.06 18.40 -32.88
C ILE A 683 -41.92 18.30 -33.93
N ASP A 684 -41.23 17.15 -33.81
CA ASP A 684 -40.74 16.15 -34.77
C ASP A 684 -39.49 16.33 -35.67
N LEU A 685 -38.49 15.49 -35.35
CA LEU A 685 -37.96 14.38 -36.16
C LEU A 685 -38.42 14.31 -37.62
N LEU A 686 -37.46 14.30 -38.57
CA LEU A 686 -37.54 13.46 -39.77
C LEU A 686 -36.16 13.10 -40.33
N ASP A 687 -35.94 11.79 -40.43
CA ASP A 687 -35.03 11.09 -41.34
C ASP A 687 -35.27 11.46 -42.81
N PHE A 688 -34.21 11.32 -43.63
CA PHE A 688 -34.32 11.30 -45.08
C PHE A 688 -33.69 10.01 -45.63
N ASP A 689 -34.55 9.10 -46.04
CA ASP A 689 -34.24 7.94 -46.88
C ASP A 689 -33.95 8.37 -48.33
N GLY A 690 -33.02 7.64 -48.96
CA GLY A 690 -32.75 7.69 -50.40
C GLY A 690 -33.24 6.42 -51.11
N ASP A 691 -34.32 6.58 -51.86
CA ASP A 691 -34.80 5.79 -53.03
C ASP A 691 -33.66 5.28 -53.97
N THR A 692 -33.74 4.24 -54.80
CA THR A 692 -34.78 3.29 -55.26
C THR A 692 -34.16 2.20 -56.15
N ASN A 693 -34.87 1.06 -56.21
CA ASN A 693 -35.25 0.26 -57.40
C ASN A 693 -34.49 -1.01 -57.85
N SER A 694 -35.37 -2.02 -58.06
CA SER A 694 -35.34 -3.30 -58.80
C SER A 694 -34.69 -4.53 -58.20
#